data_AF-A0A0R1UPA7-F1
#
_entry.id   AF-A0A0R1UPA7-F1
#
_cell.length_a   1.000
_cell.length_b   1.000
_cell.length_c   1.000
_cell.angle_alpha   90.00
_cell.angle_beta   90.00
_cell.angle_gamma   90.00
#
_symmetry.space_group_name_H-M   'P 1'
#
loop_
_entity.id
_entity.type
_entity.pdbx_description
1 polymer ?
#
loop_
_entity_poly.entity_id
_entity_poly.type
_entity_poly.pdbx_seq_one_letter_code
_entity_poly.pdbx_strand_id
1 'polypeptide(L)'
;MLLGTTLWLANSSNMAHADQADGNSDTTLVTNEVKDTETTSEQTDKTDQNQSTQSSEQVQTNGENAEAKAEVAKNVEVSATELPAQDNKISEDAVKVEDKTANTDLKKTEQESSDKSANAEKGSTQENTPVITNNKKVEETAKDDVNKTYNITITANNVASKDGKVKTSNSVWDYNFKDGVLSLKDVKDGTRIYSLGVAPTGYKLLNPEVLEQNFRMEGNTAYVNGKDANVTLKYAPISPILIKYVDEDSGEVLSSSSVGANTSSTASLEYQAGDEAAIGPSKFLAHAIDIPGYELVGDATFIDTYNNVQSLGNYNYQVVTFKYKKVMDNPNPKQEKGSGAQYGEYFGPQWSTIDPADAFNLTGAKGLTYEHDNGDVEAKVDALAKKYENQGYTYVGTFNYHYNTDYYNWNEAATSVNLVPNKDVTVKYVDQNGNELASEDILSGNPNNPDQTNNGINNKNHWYSAGEWEATPKTINGYTLRTTYGATKGKYTPYKYVVTFEYAKDTTGKVIYIDDTNNSTLKTDSLTGFVGDKIDYSTTSSIADYEKQGYVLVSDNFSADKTYQDNADENTFEVHFKHGVKPVTPETPTPEVPKTPDGKTVVNPTDLTKKVNLTVNYVNEDGTQFTGTVPANAKQTATFTGVAYVDTVTGQLVNAKQENGSWVIDESNTATPQITWTSDKTSFEGVTSPTEKGYHVTNVSDHADGTNVAAITGLTKDSGDINITVTYTKNGEEVVNKQNLPASQIVQYVDDQGNVLREEKKQTAEFTYSGDTKDTVTGEITKQGSWNETSHNFTAEEVPVIDGYVAVSGYTNNDGKYVAGGFVATNTGSNEERNKVFKVVYKKIGKIIPVGPDGKTPIPDAPTPSYHNDPTNPTAVVPNEPVPNVPGYKPSVPTVTPEKPTEDTPVVYTPDTPTPKPEEPTGPVDPVTPETPTNPTTPQTPQEPENVVPHPETPATPDTPDTPAPTPHASVDNTKKTKSTTVVPHATVAKNTEVPDSPVRTTNNPEENTLPQTGEDDTTKATVAGAAINLISLLGLSGYGKRKRRKN
;
A
#
# COMPACT_ATOMS: atom_id res chain seq x y z
N MET A 1 -26.00 -21.61 17.34
CA MET A 1 -26.38 -22.84 18.09
C MET A 1 -25.26 -23.05 19.12
N LEU A 2 -25.55 -23.15 20.44
CA LEU A 2 -26.07 -24.34 21.14
C LEU A 2 -25.13 -25.53 20.93
N LEU A 3 -24.52 -26.18 21.92
CA LEU A 3 -24.44 -26.06 23.41
C LEU A 3 -23.02 -26.56 23.81
N GLY A 4 -22.49 -26.50 25.03
CA GLY A 4 -23.06 -26.24 26.37
C GLY A 4 -22.42 -27.23 27.35
N THR A 5 -21.72 -26.70 28.35
CA THR A 5 -20.88 -27.41 29.34
C THR A 5 -21.56 -28.56 30.11
N THR A 6 -20.78 -29.58 30.51
CA THR A 6 -20.56 -29.87 31.95
C THR A 6 -19.41 -30.84 32.22
N LEU A 7 -18.82 -30.71 33.41
CA LEU A 7 -17.76 -31.54 33.99
C LEU A 7 -18.36 -32.40 35.12
N TRP A 8 -17.79 -33.57 35.40
CA TRP A 8 -18.06 -34.30 36.66
C TRP A 8 -16.77 -34.91 37.22
N LEU A 9 -16.57 -34.78 38.54
CA LEU A 9 -15.39 -35.31 39.23
C LEU A 9 -15.70 -36.67 39.86
N ALA A 10 -14.68 -37.54 39.95
CA ALA A 10 -14.66 -38.64 40.89
C ALA A 10 -13.23 -38.83 41.44
N ASN A 11 -13.05 -38.67 42.75
CA ASN A 11 -11.79 -38.95 43.45
C ASN A 11 -11.69 -40.44 43.81
N SER A 12 -10.50 -41.03 43.65
CA SER A 12 -10.04 -42.13 44.52
C SER A 12 -8.53 -42.32 44.41
N SER A 13 -7.82 -42.22 45.53
CA SER A 13 -6.37 -42.44 45.63
C SER A 13 -6.04 -43.79 46.30
N ASN A 14 -4.76 -44.15 46.23
CA ASN A 14 -4.01 -45.10 47.09
C ASN A 14 -4.02 -46.62 46.78
N MET A 15 -2.83 -47.07 46.34
CA MET A 15 -1.99 -48.11 46.96
C MET A 15 -2.52 -49.54 47.20
N ALA A 16 -1.86 -50.50 46.54
CA ALA A 16 -1.29 -51.68 47.20
C ALA A 16 -0.11 -52.26 46.37
N HIS A 17 0.86 -52.90 47.03
CA HIS A 17 1.87 -53.79 46.43
C HIS A 17 1.50 -55.26 46.70
N ALA A 18 1.86 -56.18 45.81
CA ALA A 18 2.45 -57.50 46.14
C ALA A 18 2.94 -58.25 44.88
N ASP A 19 4.04 -59.01 45.05
CA ASP A 19 4.55 -60.22 44.35
C ASP A 19 4.40 -60.35 42.81
N GLN A 20 5.47 -60.46 42.01
CA GLN A 20 6.57 -61.46 41.94
C GLN A 20 6.20 -62.86 41.41
N ALA A 21 6.76 -63.21 40.25
CA ALA A 21 7.15 -64.57 39.83
C ALA A 21 8.23 -64.50 38.71
N ASP A 22 9.23 -65.39 38.74
CA ASP A 22 10.48 -65.30 37.96
C ASP A 22 10.47 -65.89 36.53
N GLY A 23 11.55 -65.64 35.76
CA GLY A 23 11.92 -66.37 34.52
C GLY A 23 12.39 -65.47 33.36
N ASN A 24 13.58 -64.85 33.36
CA ASN A 24 14.96 -65.38 33.28
C ASN A 24 15.46 -65.82 31.88
N SER A 25 16.74 -65.50 31.61
CA SER A 25 17.68 -66.07 30.61
C SER A 25 17.44 -65.92 29.08
N ASP A 26 18.16 -64.95 28.52
CA ASP A 26 19.28 -65.11 27.56
C ASP A 26 19.15 -65.47 26.04
N THR A 27 19.77 -64.57 25.26
CA THR A 27 20.73 -64.81 24.13
C THR A 27 20.30 -65.12 22.68
N THR A 28 21.17 -64.61 21.78
CA THR A 28 21.43 -64.97 20.35
C THR A 28 20.31 -64.76 19.33
N LEU A 29 20.38 -63.90 18.30
CA LEU A 29 21.40 -63.59 17.25
C LEU A 29 21.24 -64.41 15.94
N VAL A 30 21.20 -63.69 14.80
CA VAL A 30 21.79 -64.05 13.48
C VAL A 30 21.07 -65.18 12.67
N THR A 31 20.75 -65.09 11.37
CA THR A 31 20.78 -64.02 10.31
C THR A 31 19.99 -64.45 9.05
N ASN A 32 19.62 -63.47 8.21
CA ASN A 32 19.60 -63.47 6.72
C ASN A 32 18.63 -64.34 5.87
N GLU A 33 18.15 -63.69 4.79
CA GLU A 33 18.01 -64.19 3.39
C GLU A 33 16.89 -65.21 3.02
N VAL A 34 16.20 -65.14 1.85
CA VAL A 34 16.10 -64.09 0.81
C VAL A 34 14.93 -64.35 -0.20
N LYS A 35 14.48 -63.29 -0.92
CA LYS A 35 13.81 -63.23 -2.25
C LYS A 35 12.31 -63.60 -2.50
N ASP A 36 11.61 -62.60 -3.05
CA ASP A 36 10.88 -62.54 -4.35
C ASP A 36 9.47 -63.14 -4.60
N THR A 37 8.81 -62.53 -5.61
CA THR A 37 7.57 -62.91 -6.37
C THR A 37 6.23 -62.83 -5.64
N GLU A 38 5.29 -61.95 -6.03
CA GLU A 38 4.27 -62.06 -7.13
C GLU A 38 3.09 -63.00 -6.78
N THR A 39 1.83 -62.82 -7.20
CA THR A 39 1.10 -61.85 -8.06
C THR A 39 -0.37 -61.78 -7.58
N THR A 40 -1.04 -60.61 -7.48
CA THR A 40 -1.94 -59.96 -8.48
C THR A 40 -3.35 -60.57 -8.61
N SER A 41 -4.31 -59.76 -9.10
CA SER A 41 -5.67 -60.08 -9.62
C SER A 41 -6.85 -60.05 -8.63
N GLU A 42 -8.05 -59.54 -8.98
CA GLU A 42 -8.46 -58.74 -10.17
C GLU A 42 -9.84 -58.02 -9.99
N GLN A 43 -9.99 -56.82 -10.60
CA GLN A 43 -11.16 -56.30 -11.38
C GLN A 43 -12.61 -56.34 -10.79
N THR A 44 -13.70 -55.78 -11.38
CA THR A 44 -14.05 -54.94 -12.57
C THR A 44 -15.39 -54.19 -12.25
N ASP A 45 -15.95 -53.18 -12.96
CA ASP A 45 -15.51 -52.30 -14.06
C ASP A 45 -16.32 -50.95 -14.11
N LYS A 46 -15.94 -50.10 -15.08
CA LYS A 46 -16.54 -48.89 -15.75
C LYS A 46 -18.11 -48.77 -15.76
N THR A 47 -18.78 -47.65 -16.12
CA THR A 47 -18.71 -46.65 -17.25
C THR A 47 -19.58 -45.40 -16.92
N ASP A 48 -19.61 -44.25 -17.61
CA ASP A 48 -18.72 -43.47 -18.53
C ASP A 48 -19.45 -42.13 -18.92
N GLN A 49 -18.72 -41.13 -19.45
CA GLN A 49 -19.17 -39.89 -20.19
C GLN A 49 -19.93 -38.74 -19.47
N ASN A 50 -20.09 -37.52 -20.04
CA ASN A 50 -19.15 -36.56 -20.69
C ASN A 50 -19.90 -35.21 -21.02
N GLN A 51 -19.21 -34.04 -21.03
CA GLN A 51 -19.62 -32.74 -21.65
C GLN A 51 -20.93 -32.04 -21.14
N SER A 52 -21.25 -30.75 -21.41
CA SER A 52 -20.45 -29.50 -21.63
C SER A 52 -21.34 -28.22 -21.70
N THR A 53 -20.77 -27.03 -21.41
CA THR A 53 -21.07 -25.66 -21.95
C THR A 53 -22.40 -24.89 -21.73
N GLN A 54 -22.27 -23.66 -21.17
CA GLN A 54 -22.88 -22.33 -21.51
C GLN A 54 -24.42 -22.17 -21.73
N SER A 55 -25.14 -21.09 -21.36
CA SER A 55 -24.87 -19.64 -21.54
C SER A 55 -25.97 -18.70 -20.96
N SER A 56 -25.77 -17.37 -21.11
CA SER A 56 -26.76 -16.29 -21.37
C SER A 56 -27.93 -15.93 -20.41
N GLU A 57 -27.74 -14.80 -19.71
CA GLU A 57 -28.47 -13.50 -19.83
C GLU A 57 -29.96 -13.22 -19.41
N GLN A 58 -30.06 -12.05 -18.74
CA GLN A 58 -31.07 -10.96 -18.75
C GLN A 58 -32.48 -11.03 -18.12
N VAL A 59 -32.59 -10.29 -16.99
CA VAL A 59 -33.50 -9.15 -16.61
C VAL A 59 -34.95 -9.03 -17.16
N GLN A 60 -35.82 -8.45 -16.30
CA GLN A 60 -37.12 -7.74 -16.55
C GLN A 60 -38.42 -8.54 -16.22
N THR A 61 -39.49 -7.97 -15.61
CA THR A 61 -39.76 -6.60 -15.06
C THR A 61 -40.96 -6.51 -14.09
N ASN A 62 -40.97 -5.43 -13.27
CA ASN A 62 -42.13 -4.61 -12.78
C ASN A 62 -43.16 -5.10 -11.73
N GLY A 63 -43.72 -4.11 -11.00
CA GLY A 63 -44.79 -4.22 -9.99
C GLY A 63 -44.41 -3.70 -8.59
N GLU A 64 -44.06 -2.42 -8.36
CA GLU A 64 -44.95 -1.22 -8.29
C GLU A 64 -46.11 -1.32 -7.27
N ASN A 65 -46.45 -0.31 -6.43
CA ASN A 65 -45.83 0.99 -6.07
C ASN A 65 -46.54 1.59 -4.81
N ALA A 66 -45.99 2.64 -4.19
CA ALA A 66 -46.69 3.66 -3.36
C ALA A 66 -47.41 3.25 -2.03
N GLU A 67 -47.82 4.17 -1.14
CA GLU A 67 -47.07 5.27 -0.49
C GLU A 67 -47.82 5.80 0.77
N ALA A 68 -47.08 6.13 1.84
CA ALA A 68 -47.26 7.25 2.80
C ALA A 68 -48.57 7.49 3.66
N LYS A 69 -48.34 8.18 4.80
CA LYS A 69 -49.25 9.04 5.62
C LYS A 69 -50.37 8.45 6.51
N ALA A 70 -49.97 8.17 7.76
CA ALA A 70 -50.27 8.97 8.97
C ALA A 70 -51.74 9.24 9.46
N GLU A 71 -51.94 8.88 10.74
CA GLU A 71 -52.36 9.75 11.88
C GLU A 71 -53.70 9.49 12.63
N VAL A 72 -53.65 9.75 13.95
CA VAL A 72 -54.70 10.10 14.94
C VAL A 72 -55.35 9.00 15.82
N ALA A 73 -55.24 9.26 17.14
CA ALA A 73 -56.00 8.74 18.29
C ALA A 73 -55.72 7.31 18.83
N LYS A 74 -55.59 7.09 20.16
CA LYS A 74 -55.65 8.05 21.30
C LYS A 74 -54.88 7.58 22.56
N ASN A 75 -54.59 8.58 23.40
CA ASN A 75 -53.89 8.66 24.69
C ASN A 75 -54.31 7.59 25.73
N VAL A 76 -53.62 7.36 26.87
CA VAL A 76 -53.32 8.26 28.03
C VAL A 76 -52.23 7.59 28.90
N GLU A 77 -51.25 8.22 29.57
CA GLU A 77 -50.51 9.50 29.43
C GLU A 77 -49.25 9.39 30.36
N VAL A 78 -48.03 9.69 29.88
CA VAL A 78 -47.21 10.92 30.08
C VAL A 78 -46.43 11.03 31.42
N SER A 79 -45.16 11.45 31.30
CA SER A 79 -44.13 11.57 32.34
C SER A 79 -44.15 12.90 33.12
N ALA A 80 -43.26 13.04 34.11
CA ALA A 80 -42.76 14.33 34.61
C ALA A 80 -41.24 14.29 34.81
N THR A 81 -40.58 15.44 34.66
CA THR A 81 -39.12 15.62 34.73
C THR A 81 -38.84 16.99 35.34
N GLU A 82 -37.88 17.13 36.26
CA GLU A 82 -36.96 18.29 36.39
C GLU A 82 -35.94 18.11 37.53
N LEU A 83 -34.98 19.04 37.63
CA LEU A 83 -33.87 19.03 38.60
C LEU A 83 -34.05 20.17 39.66
N PRO A 84 -33.02 20.84 40.21
CA PRO A 84 -32.74 20.75 41.65
C PRO A 84 -32.96 22.07 42.43
N ALA A 85 -32.92 22.00 43.77
CA ALA A 85 -32.97 23.18 44.63
C ALA A 85 -32.07 23.06 45.87
N GLN A 86 -31.41 24.16 46.22
CA GLN A 86 -30.89 24.46 47.56
C GLN A 86 -31.94 25.29 48.32
N ASP A 87 -32.05 25.16 49.65
CA ASP A 87 -31.56 26.21 50.59
C ASP A 87 -31.99 25.97 52.06
N ASN A 88 -31.02 25.70 52.94
CA ASN A 88 -30.48 26.62 53.97
C ASN A 88 -31.41 27.34 55.01
N LYS A 89 -30.77 27.85 56.09
CA LYS A 89 -31.26 28.78 57.17
C LYS A 89 -32.14 28.23 58.33
N ILE A 90 -32.09 28.77 59.57
CA ILE A 90 -31.06 29.54 60.34
C ILE A 90 -31.42 29.58 61.86
N SER A 91 -30.42 29.75 62.75
CA SER A 91 -30.41 30.58 64.00
C SER A 91 -29.15 30.24 64.83
N GLU A 92 -28.05 31.02 64.89
CA GLU A 92 -27.81 32.44 65.26
C GLU A 92 -27.67 32.72 66.77
N ASP A 93 -26.41 32.87 67.23
CA ASP A 93 -25.82 34.06 67.91
C ASP A 93 -24.30 33.80 68.07
N ALA A 94 -23.34 34.59 67.57
CA ALA A 94 -22.93 35.99 67.89
C ALA A 94 -22.15 36.10 69.23
N VAL A 95 -21.00 36.78 69.40
CA VAL A 95 -20.00 37.52 68.57
C VAL A 95 -18.68 37.60 69.43
N LYS A 96 -17.42 37.93 69.07
CA LYS A 96 -16.72 38.94 68.22
C LYS A 96 -15.23 38.48 68.05
N VAL A 97 -14.60 38.47 66.86
CA VAL A 97 -13.58 39.43 66.33
C VAL A 97 -12.54 39.90 67.35
N GLU A 98 -11.21 39.77 67.14
CA GLU A 98 -10.33 40.66 66.32
C GLU A 98 -8.86 40.13 66.38
N ASP A 99 -7.87 40.42 65.52
CA ASP A 99 -7.73 40.58 64.05
C ASP A 99 -6.19 40.70 63.72
N LYS A 100 -5.80 40.66 62.43
CA LYS A 100 -4.54 41.18 61.82
C LYS A 100 -3.18 40.44 61.97
N THR A 101 -2.72 39.89 60.84
CA THR A 101 -1.48 40.20 60.04
C THR A 101 -0.12 40.50 60.74
N ALA A 102 1.06 40.21 60.18
CA ALA A 102 1.42 39.83 58.79
C ALA A 102 2.80 39.11 58.70
N ASN A 103 3.13 38.65 57.48
CA ASN A 103 4.41 38.04 57.10
C ASN A 103 5.45 39.08 56.60
N THR A 104 6.74 38.92 56.91
CA THR A 104 7.88 39.44 56.09
C THR A 104 9.23 38.82 56.47
N ASP A 105 10.01 38.42 55.46
CA ASP A 105 11.43 38.04 55.56
C ASP A 105 12.39 39.23 55.82
N LEU A 106 13.62 38.96 56.30
CA LEU A 106 14.85 39.06 55.47
C LEU A 106 16.20 38.87 56.23
N LYS A 107 17.00 37.91 55.73
CA LYS A 107 18.48 37.89 55.55
C LYS A 107 19.49 38.16 56.69
N LYS A 108 20.43 37.19 56.83
CA LYS A 108 21.93 37.25 56.91
C LYS A 108 22.59 38.23 57.92
N THR A 109 23.70 37.85 58.58
CA THR A 109 25.01 37.46 57.98
C THR A 109 25.87 36.64 58.99
N GLU A 110 26.94 36.00 58.50
CA GLU A 110 28.05 35.38 59.25
C GLU A 110 28.73 36.37 60.26
N GLN A 111 29.61 36.03 61.22
CA GLN A 111 30.72 35.04 61.25
C GLN A 111 31.38 34.97 62.66
N GLU A 112 32.06 33.84 63.01
CA GLU A 112 33.08 33.66 64.08
C GLU A 112 32.74 34.04 65.57
N SER A 113 33.15 33.28 66.59
CA SER A 113 34.54 32.88 66.90
C SER A 113 34.58 31.75 67.97
N SER A 114 35.76 31.40 68.49
CA SER A 114 36.03 30.14 69.20
C SER A 114 36.60 30.24 70.62
N ASP A 115 36.33 29.19 71.40
CA ASP A 115 37.23 28.54 72.38
C ASP A 115 37.36 29.09 73.83
N LYS A 116 37.68 28.15 74.75
CA LYS A 116 38.21 28.28 76.14
C LYS A 116 37.34 28.78 77.32
N SER A 117 36.92 27.79 78.14
CA SER A 117 37.43 27.53 79.50
C SER A 117 37.56 28.66 80.54
N ALA A 118 36.76 28.58 81.61
CA ALA A 118 37.16 28.94 82.99
C ALA A 118 36.34 28.12 84.04
N ASN A 119 36.70 28.23 85.32
CA ASN A 119 36.19 27.41 86.44
C ASN A 119 35.62 28.28 87.59
N ALA A 120 34.83 27.67 88.48
CA ALA A 120 34.31 28.21 89.76
C ALA A 120 33.22 29.32 89.62
N GLU A 121 32.39 29.62 90.64
CA GLU A 121 32.28 29.08 92.01
C GLU A 121 30.81 29.08 92.52
N LYS A 122 30.61 28.77 93.81
CA LYS A 122 29.31 28.62 94.49
C LYS A 122 28.51 29.93 94.58
N GLY A 123 27.18 29.81 94.52
CA GLY A 123 26.22 30.78 95.04
C GLY A 123 24.97 30.06 95.53
N SER A 124 24.53 30.33 96.76
CA SER A 124 23.37 29.66 97.38
C SER A 124 22.27 30.66 97.75
N THR A 125 21.01 30.32 97.46
CA THR A 125 19.85 30.95 98.07
C THR A 125 18.74 29.92 98.28
N GLN A 126 18.34 29.74 99.54
CA GLN A 126 16.96 29.33 99.85
C GLN A 126 16.04 30.51 99.54
N GLU A 127 14.73 30.27 99.33
CA GLU A 127 13.70 30.82 100.22
C GLU A 127 12.29 30.21 99.97
N ASN A 128 11.71 29.69 101.06
CA ASN A 128 10.32 29.84 101.50
C ASN A 128 9.15 29.49 100.54
N THR A 129 8.67 28.25 100.67
CA THR A 129 7.28 27.86 100.36
C THR A 129 6.28 28.58 101.29
N PRO A 130 5.14 29.12 100.79
CA PRO A 130 4.10 29.70 101.63
C PRO A 130 3.13 28.63 102.19
N VAL A 131 3.19 28.35 103.49
CA VAL A 131 2.26 27.42 104.16
C VAL A 131 0.93 28.11 104.45
N ILE A 132 -0.14 27.74 103.72
CA ILE A 132 -1.51 28.23 103.97
C ILE A 132 -2.16 27.37 105.08
N THR A 133 -1.95 27.75 106.33
CA THR A 133 -2.58 27.09 107.49
C THR A 133 -4.04 27.54 107.65
N ASN A 134 -4.96 26.90 106.92
CA ASN A 134 -6.40 27.12 107.04
C ASN A 134 -6.97 26.56 108.36
N ASN A 135 -6.72 27.26 109.47
CA ASN A 135 -7.31 26.98 110.79
C ASN A 135 -8.82 27.32 110.80
N LYS A 136 -9.63 26.46 110.16
CA LYS A 136 -11.08 26.51 110.23
C LYS A 136 -11.52 26.09 111.64
N LYS A 137 -11.76 27.09 112.50
CA LYS A 137 -12.33 26.95 113.85
C LYS A 137 -13.54 26.00 113.82
N VAL A 138 -13.39 24.80 114.37
CA VAL A 138 -14.50 23.91 114.73
C VAL A 138 -14.91 24.26 116.16
N GLU A 139 -16.22 24.29 116.41
CA GLU A 139 -16.77 24.68 117.71
C GLU A 139 -16.92 23.45 118.62
N GLU A 140 -16.58 23.59 119.90
CA GLU A 140 -16.84 22.53 120.88
C GLU A 140 -18.33 22.25 120.97
N THR A 141 -18.75 21.07 120.48
CA THR A 141 -20.11 20.55 120.65
C THR A 141 -20.03 19.09 121.07
N ALA A 142 -20.55 18.82 122.28
CA ALA A 142 -20.77 17.51 122.91
C ALA A 142 -19.59 16.51 122.96
N LYS A 143 -19.16 16.18 124.19
CA LYS A 143 -18.56 14.87 124.46
C LYS A 143 -19.66 13.81 124.43
N ASP A 144 -19.86 13.21 123.25
CA ASP A 144 -20.64 11.98 123.11
C ASP A 144 -19.91 10.79 123.80
N ASP A 145 -20.64 9.69 124.01
CA ASP A 145 -20.26 8.66 124.98
C ASP A 145 -18.91 7.96 124.71
N VAL A 146 -18.06 7.86 125.74
CA VAL A 146 -16.68 7.32 125.67
C VAL A 146 -16.65 5.79 125.42
N ASN A 147 -17.81 5.13 125.53
CA ASN A 147 -18.02 3.73 125.17
C ASN A 147 -18.79 3.51 123.85
N LYS A 148 -19.06 4.56 123.06
CA LYS A 148 -19.75 4.43 121.77
C LYS A 148 -18.88 3.67 120.77
N THR A 149 -19.35 2.50 120.33
CA THR A 149 -18.71 1.65 119.33
C THR A 149 -19.42 1.73 117.98
N TYR A 150 -18.72 1.35 116.92
CA TYR A 150 -19.16 1.45 115.54
C TYR A 150 -18.93 0.14 114.78
N ASN A 151 -19.72 -0.08 113.75
CA ASN A 151 -19.64 -1.20 112.82
C ASN A 151 -19.19 -0.70 111.45
N ILE A 152 -18.10 -1.27 110.95
CA ILE A 152 -17.42 -0.87 109.71
C ILE A 152 -17.41 -2.07 108.76
N THR A 153 -18.05 -1.91 107.61
CA THR A 153 -18.06 -2.88 106.51
C THR A 153 -17.50 -2.21 105.26
N ILE A 154 -16.44 -2.78 104.70
CA ILE A 154 -15.77 -2.26 103.51
C ILE A 154 -15.71 -3.40 102.48
N THR A 155 -16.44 -3.24 101.38
CA THR A 155 -16.48 -4.21 100.27
C THR A 155 -15.50 -3.77 99.18
N ALA A 156 -14.53 -4.61 98.83
CA ALA A 156 -13.58 -4.39 97.74
C ALA A 156 -14.09 -5.08 96.46
N ASN A 157 -14.70 -4.30 95.56
CA ASN A 157 -15.33 -4.80 94.34
C ASN A 157 -14.49 -4.50 93.09
N ASN A 158 -14.06 -5.55 92.39
CA ASN A 158 -13.43 -5.48 91.08
C ASN A 158 -14.47 -5.21 89.97
N VAL A 159 -14.51 -3.99 89.41
CA VAL A 159 -15.48 -3.60 88.38
C VAL A 159 -15.21 -4.18 86.99
N ALA A 160 -14.04 -4.79 86.77
CA ALA A 160 -13.67 -5.42 85.51
C ALA A 160 -13.94 -6.94 85.47
N SER A 161 -14.33 -7.56 86.60
CA SER A 161 -14.59 -9.00 86.71
C SER A 161 -16.07 -9.33 86.91
N LYS A 162 -16.53 -10.42 86.29
CA LYS A 162 -17.89 -10.95 86.49
C LYS A 162 -18.14 -11.53 87.89
N ASP A 163 -17.08 -11.90 88.61
CA ASP A 163 -17.18 -12.38 90.00
C ASP A 163 -17.05 -11.26 91.05
N GLY A 164 -16.79 -10.02 90.62
CA GLY A 164 -16.62 -8.87 91.51
C GLY A 164 -15.40 -8.92 92.44
N LYS A 165 -14.58 -9.97 92.41
CA LYS A 165 -13.48 -10.15 93.39
C LYS A 165 -12.18 -9.51 92.92
N VAL A 166 -11.57 -8.73 93.81
CA VAL A 166 -10.16 -8.35 93.72
C VAL A 166 -9.35 -9.59 94.05
N LYS A 167 -8.37 -9.94 93.20
CA LYS A 167 -7.52 -11.13 93.33
C LYS A 167 -6.07 -10.69 93.34
N THR A 168 -5.41 -10.80 94.49
CA THR A 168 -4.04 -10.30 94.70
C THR A 168 -3.07 -11.46 94.91
N SER A 169 -1.78 -11.18 95.01
CA SER A 169 -0.78 -12.08 95.60
C SER A 169 -0.40 -11.69 97.03
N ASN A 170 -1.07 -10.68 97.60
CA ASN A 170 -0.77 -10.11 98.91
C ASN A 170 -1.58 -10.83 99.99
N SER A 171 -0.92 -11.75 100.69
CA SER A 171 -1.52 -12.55 101.76
C SER A 171 -2.07 -11.74 102.94
N VAL A 172 -1.57 -10.51 103.18
CA VAL A 172 -2.10 -9.60 104.20
C VAL A 172 -3.39 -8.93 103.71
N TRP A 173 -3.46 -8.57 102.42
CA TRP A 173 -4.68 -8.02 101.82
C TRP A 173 -5.81 -9.06 101.79
N ASP A 174 -5.53 -10.26 101.30
CA ASP A 174 -6.51 -11.34 101.18
C ASP A 174 -6.99 -11.87 102.56
N TYR A 175 -6.15 -11.74 103.60
CA TYR A 175 -6.54 -12.02 104.99
C TYR A 175 -7.51 -10.95 105.55
N ASN A 176 -7.25 -9.67 105.26
CA ASN A 176 -8.08 -8.55 105.73
C ASN A 176 -9.42 -8.44 104.96
N PHE A 177 -9.40 -8.62 103.64
CA PHE A 177 -10.56 -8.57 102.75
C PHE A 177 -11.07 -9.97 102.40
N LYS A 178 -11.38 -10.78 103.43
CA LYS A 178 -11.87 -12.14 103.22
C LYS A 178 -13.13 -12.15 102.36
N ASP A 179 -13.10 -12.92 101.27
CA ASP A 179 -14.14 -12.97 100.23
C ASP A 179 -14.49 -11.62 99.58
N GLY A 180 -13.59 -10.63 99.69
CA GLY A 180 -13.78 -9.26 99.21
C GLY A 180 -14.38 -8.30 100.25
N VAL A 181 -14.55 -8.71 101.51
CA VAL A 181 -15.18 -7.86 102.55
C VAL A 181 -14.32 -7.82 103.82
N LEU A 182 -13.92 -6.60 104.21
CA LEU A 182 -13.39 -6.30 105.54
C LEU A 182 -14.57 -5.93 106.45
N SER A 183 -14.73 -6.64 107.57
CA SER A 183 -15.80 -6.42 108.55
C SER A 183 -15.23 -6.25 109.96
N LEU A 184 -15.34 -5.05 110.52
CA LEU A 184 -14.94 -4.73 111.88
C LEU A 184 -16.20 -4.40 112.69
N LYS A 185 -16.39 -5.08 113.82
CA LYS A 185 -17.52 -4.86 114.73
C LYS A 185 -17.04 -4.26 116.05
N ASP A 186 -17.91 -3.49 116.67
CA ASP A 186 -17.72 -2.88 117.98
C ASP A 186 -16.39 -2.10 118.14
N VAL A 187 -15.90 -1.49 117.05
CA VAL A 187 -14.65 -0.71 117.06
C VAL A 187 -14.88 0.71 117.61
N LYS A 188 -13.87 1.26 118.27
CA LYS A 188 -13.93 2.61 118.83
C LYS A 188 -13.68 3.68 117.77
N ASP A 189 -14.11 4.91 118.04
CA ASP A 189 -13.65 6.07 117.26
C ASP A 189 -12.12 6.14 117.23
N GLY A 190 -11.55 6.60 116.11
CA GLY A 190 -10.10 6.63 115.91
C GLY A 190 -9.42 5.26 115.80
N THR A 191 -10.16 4.15 115.66
CA THR A 191 -9.56 2.85 115.31
C THR A 191 -8.92 2.92 113.92
N ARG A 192 -7.65 2.49 113.82
CA ARG A 192 -6.87 2.50 112.56
C ARG A 192 -7.22 1.33 111.64
N ILE A 193 -7.30 1.62 110.35
CA ILE A 193 -7.35 0.68 109.24
C ILE A 193 -6.16 1.00 108.33
N TYR A 194 -5.13 0.16 108.42
CA TYR A 194 -3.85 0.36 107.74
C TYR A 194 -3.96 0.18 106.22
N SER A 195 -3.17 0.96 105.48
CA SER A 195 -2.99 0.87 104.02
C SER A 195 -4.27 1.01 103.18
N LEU A 196 -5.37 1.53 103.73
CA LEU A 196 -6.63 1.67 102.99
C LEU A 196 -6.57 2.74 101.88
N GLY A 197 -5.65 3.71 101.99
CA GLY A 197 -5.33 4.69 100.94
C GLY A 197 -4.39 4.16 99.83
N VAL A 198 -4.07 2.86 99.83
CA VAL A 198 -3.21 2.21 98.84
C VAL A 198 -4.02 1.12 98.13
N ALA A 199 -3.91 1.04 96.79
CA ALA A 199 -4.46 -0.07 96.05
C ALA A 199 -3.50 -1.28 96.06
N PRO A 200 -4.02 -2.52 96.16
CA PRO A 200 -3.18 -3.71 96.08
C PRO A 200 -2.55 -3.85 94.69
N THR A 201 -1.43 -4.56 94.62
CA THR A 201 -0.68 -4.76 93.37
C THR A 201 -1.52 -5.32 92.24
N GLY A 202 -1.33 -4.74 91.06
CA GLY A 202 -2.11 -5.01 89.86
C GLY A 202 -3.46 -4.27 89.78
N TYR A 203 -3.85 -3.45 90.76
CA TYR A 203 -5.13 -2.71 90.77
C TYR A 203 -4.98 -1.22 91.03
N LYS A 204 -6.00 -0.46 90.60
CA LYS A 204 -6.21 0.96 90.91
C LYS A 204 -7.53 1.13 91.67
N LEU A 205 -7.55 1.97 92.70
CA LEU A 205 -8.79 2.42 93.36
C LEU A 205 -9.46 3.51 92.51
N LEU A 206 -10.75 3.34 92.21
CA LEU A 206 -11.51 4.21 91.28
C LEU A 206 -12.44 5.21 91.98
N ASN A 207 -12.60 5.11 93.29
CA ASN A 207 -13.45 5.99 94.10
C ASN A 207 -12.82 6.35 95.46
N PRO A 208 -11.61 6.94 95.47
CA PRO A 208 -10.90 7.29 96.71
C PRO A 208 -11.68 8.26 97.62
N GLU A 209 -12.55 9.11 97.04
CA GLU A 209 -13.38 10.06 97.79
C GLU A 209 -14.33 9.40 98.79
N VAL A 210 -14.69 8.12 98.57
CA VAL A 210 -15.51 7.34 99.51
C VAL A 210 -14.77 7.09 100.83
N LEU A 211 -13.42 7.11 100.83
CA LEU A 211 -12.62 7.01 102.04
C LEU A 211 -12.74 8.28 102.88
N GLU A 212 -12.44 9.45 102.29
CA GLU A 212 -12.51 10.75 102.98
C GLU A 212 -13.92 11.09 103.49
N GLN A 213 -14.96 10.67 102.76
CA GLN A 213 -16.35 10.85 103.18
C GLN A 213 -16.74 10.01 104.41
N ASN A 214 -15.98 8.97 104.76
CA ASN A 214 -16.37 7.99 105.79
C ASN A 214 -15.34 7.76 106.91
N PHE A 215 -14.08 8.06 106.65
CA PHE A 215 -12.96 7.90 107.57
C PHE A 215 -12.18 9.20 107.65
N ARG A 216 -11.51 9.46 108.78
CA ARG A 216 -10.46 10.48 108.83
C ARG A 216 -9.21 9.87 108.24
N MET A 217 -8.73 10.42 107.14
CA MET A 217 -7.48 9.98 106.51
C MET A 217 -6.30 10.73 107.13
N GLU A 218 -5.25 10.00 107.51
CA GLU A 218 -3.93 10.56 107.82
C GLU A 218 -2.95 9.84 106.89
N GLY A 219 -2.70 10.46 105.73
CA GLY A 219 -2.03 9.81 104.61
C GLY A 219 -2.77 8.55 104.16
N ASN A 220 -2.03 7.45 104.04
CA ASN A 220 -2.53 6.16 103.56
C ASN A 220 -3.27 5.35 104.65
N THR A 221 -3.35 5.84 105.88
CA THR A 221 -4.08 5.19 106.99
C THR A 221 -5.45 5.82 107.18
N ALA A 222 -6.50 5.01 107.17
CA ALA A 222 -7.85 5.42 107.49
C ALA A 222 -8.15 5.25 108.99
N TYR A 223 -8.91 6.16 109.57
CA TYR A 223 -9.37 6.10 110.95
C TYR A 223 -10.90 6.15 111.00
N VAL A 224 -11.51 5.33 111.86
CA VAL A 224 -12.93 5.48 112.22
C VAL A 224 -13.20 6.91 112.69
N ASN A 225 -14.33 7.47 112.25
CA ASN A 225 -14.65 8.90 112.36
C ASN A 225 -16.10 9.12 112.86
N GLY A 226 -16.39 8.66 114.08
CA GLY A 226 -17.63 8.95 114.82
C GLY A 226 -18.94 8.35 114.28
N LYS A 227 -18.89 7.44 113.30
CA LYS A 227 -20.07 6.82 112.68
C LYS A 227 -19.83 5.38 112.23
N ASP A 228 -20.93 4.63 112.10
CA ASP A 228 -20.98 3.40 111.31
C ASP A 228 -20.67 3.70 109.83
N ALA A 229 -20.06 2.75 109.14
CA ALA A 229 -19.75 2.86 107.72
C ALA A 229 -20.02 1.53 107.00
N ASN A 230 -20.80 1.58 105.94
CA ASN A 230 -20.96 0.48 104.99
C ASN A 230 -20.67 1.01 103.59
N VAL A 231 -19.49 0.70 103.07
CA VAL A 231 -18.93 1.32 101.85
C VAL A 231 -18.43 0.27 100.86
N THR A 232 -18.49 0.60 99.57
CA THR A 232 -17.92 -0.22 98.50
C THR A 232 -16.79 0.55 97.81
N LEU A 233 -15.58 0.02 97.92
CA LEU A 233 -14.41 0.47 97.18
C LEU A 233 -14.38 -0.26 95.84
N LYS A 234 -14.28 0.50 94.76
CA LYS A 234 -14.28 0.04 93.38
C LYS A 234 -12.84 -0.04 92.90
N TYR A 235 -12.37 -1.24 92.63
CA TYR A 235 -11.06 -1.47 92.03
C TYR A 235 -11.21 -1.91 90.58
N ALA A 236 -10.22 -1.61 89.75
CA ALA A 236 -10.04 -2.28 88.47
C ALA A 236 -8.58 -2.70 88.30
N PRO A 237 -8.29 -3.82 87.61
CA PRO A 237 -6.93 -4.20 87.28
C PRO A 237 -6.28 -3.14 86.39
N ILE A 238 -4.98 -2.90 86.56
CA ILE A 238 -4.22 -1.97 85.71
C ILE A 238 -4.11 -2.57 84.30
N SER A 239 -4.15 -1.72 83.26
CA SER A 239 -4.12 -2.16 81.86
C SER A 239 -2.72 -2.64 81.43
N PRO A 240 -2.58 -3.86 80.87
CA PRO A 240 -1.32 -4.31 80.28
C PRO A 240 -0.84 -3.37 79.16
N ILE A 241 0.46 -3.46 78.85
CA ILE A 241 1.09 -2.63 77.82
C ILE A 241 1.10 -3.42 76.52
N LEU A 242 0.63 -2.83 75.42
CA LEU A 242 0.76 -3.38 74.07
C LEU A 242 1.87 -2.62 73.34
N ILE A 243 2.96 -3.30 73.03
CA ILE A 243 4.04 -2.74 72.21
C ILE A 243 3.77 -3.12 70.76
N LYS A 244 3.71 -2.12 69.89
CA LYS A 244 3.64 -2.29 68.43
C LYS A 244 4.96 -1.85 67.82
N TYR A 245 5.40 -2.60 66.83
CA TYR A 245 6.49 -2.24 65.95
C TYR A 245 5.89 -2.01 64.57
N VAL A 246 5.96 -0.77 64.05
CA VAL A 246 5.24 -0.36 62.84
C VAL A 246 6.17 0.24 61.81
N ASP A 247 5.85 -0.01 60.55
CA ASP A 247 6.40 0.72 59.41
C ASP A 247 5.90 2.19 59.46
N GLU A 248 6.82 3.15 59.40
CA GLU A 248 6.47 4.58 59.44
C GLU A 248 5.80 5.06 58.15
N ASP A 249 6.23 4.57 56.99
CA ASP A 249 5.79 5.05 55.69
C ASP A 249 4.45 4.41 55.29
N SER A 250 4.22 3.14 55.66
CA SER A 250 2.98 2.39 55.33
C SER A 250 1.99 2.25 56.49
N GLY A 251 2.44 2.37 57.74
CA GLY A 251 1.62 2.09 58.93
C GLY A 251 1.37 0.60 59.20
N GLU A 252 2.00 -0.31 58.45
CA GLU A 252 1.89 -1.76 58.65
C GLU A 252 2.44 -2.17 60.03
N VAL A 253 1.73 -3.07 60.73
CA VAL A 253 2.20 -3.65 62.00
C VAL A 253 3.12 -4.82 61.69
N LEU A 254 4.43 -4.55 61.73
CA LEU A 254 5.51 -5.50 61.45
C LEU A 254 5.58 -6.60 62.51
N SER A 255 5.35 -6.25 63.78
CA SER A 255 5.23 -7.22 64.89
C SER A 255 4.55 -6.56 66.10
N SER A 256 4.17 -7.36 67.10
CA SER A 256 3.66 -6.86 68.37
C SER A 256 3.97 -7.76 69.56
N SER A 257 3.92 -7.20 70.77
CA SER A 257 4.02 -7.96 72.02
C SER A 257 3.20 -7.28 73.12
N SER A 258 2.93 -7.96 74.23
CA SER A 258 2.34 -7.30 75.40
C SER A 258 2.98 -7.72 76.72
N VAL A 259 3.04 -6.76 77.64
CA VAL A 259 3.62 -6.91 78.99
C VAL A 259 2.49 -6.79 80.02
N GLY A 260 2.52 -7.70 81.00
CA GLY A 260 1.52 -7.79 82.07
C GLY A 260 1.59 -6.63 83.07
N ALA A 261 0.51 -6.41 83.82
CA ALA A 261 0.36 -5.27 84.74
C ALA A 261 0.38 -5.66 86.24
N ASN A 262 0.49 -6.95 86.55
CA ASN A 262 0.02 -7.54 87.81
C ASN A 262 0.93 -7.34 89.03
N THR A 263 2.17 -6.88 88.86
CA THR A 263 3.07 -6.55 89.97
C THR A 263 3.24 -5.04 90.19
N SER A 264 2.62 -4.19 89.37
CA SER A 264 2.63 -2.73 89.54
C SER A 264 1.73 -2.24 90.67
N SER A 265 2.01 -1.03 91.11
CA SER A 265 1.22 -0.22 92.03
C SER A 265 0.78 1.08 91.35
N THR A 266 -0.29 1.69 91.85
CA THR A 266 -0.67 3.06 91.49
C THR A 266 -0.33 4.02 92.61
N ALA A 267 -0.02 5.27 92.26
CA ALA A 267 0.19 6.37 93.20
C ALA A 267 -0.80 6.34 94.38
N SER A 268 -0.27 6.31 95.60
CA SER A 268 -1.03 6.33 96.85
C SER A 268 -1.59 7.71 97.18
N LEU A 269 -2.52 7.81 98.14
CA LEU A 269 -3.10 9.10 98.51
C LEU A 269 -2.08 10.09 99.08
N GLU A 270 -1.05 9.61 99.80
CA GLU A 270 0.08 10.44 100.23
C GLU A 270 0.82 11.07 99.03
N TYR A 271 1.14 10.26 98.02
CA TYR A 271 1.84 10.73 96.82
C TYR A 271 0.96 11.67 95.98
N GLN A 272 -0.33 11.36 95.84
CA GLN A 272 -1.31 12.24 95.17
C GLN A 272 -1.50 13.58 95.90
N ALA A 273 -1.23 13.64 97.22
CA ALA A 273 -1.22 14.87 98.02
C ALA A 273 0.13 15.61 98.01
N GLY A 274 1.15 15.11 97.30
CA GLY A 274 2.46 15.75 97.13
C GLY A 274 3.60 15.20 97.99
N ASP A 275 3.41 14.07 98.69
CA ASP A 275 4.53 13.35 99.34
C ASP A 275 5.24 12.44 98.31
N GLU A 276 6.20 13.02 97.57
CA GLU A 276 7.02 12.30 96.57
C GLU A 276 7.79 11.10 97.16
N ALA A 277 8.00 11.07 98.49
CA ALA A 277 8.64 9.99 99.22
C ALA A 277 7.66 8.88 99.68
N ALA A 278 6.38 8.97 99.31
CA ALA A 278 5.39 7.90 99.48
C ALA A 278 5.32 6.96 98.26
N ILE A 279 4.44 5.95 98.33
CA ILE A 279 4.19 5.02 97.22
C ILE A 279 3.69 5.80 95.99
N GLY A 280 4.58 5.95 95.01
CA GLY A 280 4.28 6.50 93.68
C GLY A 280 3.62 5.49 92.74
N PRO A 281 3.38 5.87 91.48
CA PRO A 281 2.99 4.92 90.44
C PRO A 281 4.21 4.10 89.98
N SER A 282 3.97 2.85 89.62
CA SER A 282 4.97 2.04 88.93
C SER A 282 5.29 2.56 87.53
N LYS A 283 6.54 2.41 87.11
CA LYS A 283 7.06 2.88 85.82
C LYS A 283 7.42 1.72 84.90
N PHE A 284 7.42 1.97 83.59
CA PHE A 284 7.82 1.00 82.56
C PHE A 284 8.82 1.62 81.59
N LEU A 285 9.89 0.89 81.28
CA LEU A 285 10.83 1.21 80.21
C LEU A 285 10.60 0.25 79.05
N ALA A 286 10.12 0.74 77.91
CA ALA A 286 9.91 -0.04 76.69
C ALA A 286 11.15 0.02 75.79
N HIS A 287 11.58 -1.11 75.23
CA HIS A 287 12.64 -1.16 74.23
C HIS A 287 12.13 -1.53 72.82
N ALA A 288 12.73 -0.86 71.83
CA ALA A 288 12.70 -1.27 70.44
C ALA A 288 13.46 -2.60 70.25
N ILE A 289 13.17 -3.30 69.15
CA ILE A 289 13.81 -4.58 68.80
C ILE A 289 14.43 -4.45 67.41
N ASP A 290 15.40 -5.29 67.09
CA ASP A 290 15.87 -5.40 65.71
C ASP A 290 14.77 -5.98 64.80
N ILE A 291 14.59 -5.40 63.60
CA ILE A 291 13.65 -5.87 62.58
C ILE A 291 14.39 -5.99 61.24
N PRO A 292 14.45 -7.19 60.61
CA PRO A 292 15.28 -7.38 59.42
C PRO A 292 14.75 -6.60 58.22
N GLY A 293 15.61 -5.78 57.61
CA GLY A 293 15.26 -4.89 56.49
C GLY A 293 14.67 -3.54 56.89
N TYR A 294 14.70 -3.20 58.18
CA TYR A 294 14.11 -1.99 58.75
C TYR A 294 15.07 -1.32 59.74
N GLU A 295 15.13 0.01 59.73
CA GLU A 295 15.87 0.84 60.72
C GLU A 295 14.90 1.55 61.66
N LEU A 296 15.30 1.71 62.93
CA LEU A 296 14.51 2.35 63.98
C LEU A 296 14.54 3.89 63.85
N VAL A 297 13.38 4.54 63.99
CA VAL A 297 13.22 6.01 63.79
C VAL A 297 13.21 6.79 65.12
N GLY A 298 13.14 6.13 66.28
CA GLY A 298 13.14 6.80 67.58
C GLY A 298 13.47 5.89 68.76
N ASP A 299 13.92 6.50 69.85
CA ASP A 299 14.52 5.83 71.01
C ASP A 299 13.54 5.02 71.89
N ALA A 300 14.09 4.35 72.91
CA ALA A 300 13.36 3.66 73.96
C ALA A 300 12.29 4.57 74.60
N THR A 301 11.09 4.03 74.83
CA THR A 301 9.95 4.80 75.35
C THR A 301 9.76 4.56 76.84
N PHE A 302 9.93 5.61 77.64
CA PHE A 302 9.66 5.58 79.08
C PHE A 302 8.19 5.92 79.40
N ILE A 303 7.63 5.27 80.41
CA ILE A 303 6.26 5.51 80.91
C ILE A 303 6.30 5.64 82.43
N ASP A 304 6.12 6.87 82.91
CA ASP A 304 6.04 7.24 84.33
C ASP A 304 4.59 7.27 84.87
N THR A 305 3.61 7.36 83.97
CA THR A 305 2.22 7.74 84.26
C THR A 305 1.24 6.60 83.96
N TYR A 306 1.58 5.40 84.44
CA TYR A 306 0.88 4.13 84.19
C TYR A 306 -0.54 4.08 84.79
N ASN A 307 -1.53 4.60 84.05
CA ASN A 307 -2.82 5.04 84.62
C ASN A 307 -4.08 4.35 84.09
N ASN A 308 -4.04 3.66 82.94
CA ASN A 308 -5.22 2.99 82.40
C ASN A 308 -5.60 1.76 83.23
N VAL A 309 -6.89 1.42 83.20
CA VAL A 309 -7.44 0.23 83.86
C VAL A 309 -8.29 -0.60 82.91
N GLN A 310 -8.28 -1.91 83.12
CA GLN A 310 -9.11 -2.87 82.41
C GLN A 310 -10.59 -2.61 82.73
N SER A 311 -11.47 -2.87 81.76
CA SER A 311 -12.92 -2.86 81.93
C SER A 311 -13.49 -4.23 81.58
N LEU A 312 -14.78 -4.44 81.84
CA LEU A 312 -15.41 -5.77 81.74
C LEU A 312 -15.33 -6.34 80.31
N GLY A 313 -14.36 -7.24 80.08
CA GLY A 313 -14.10 -7.85 78.78
C GLY A 313 -13.15 -7.07 77.86
N ASN A 314 -12.48 -6.01 78.33
CA ASN A 314 -11.49 -5.26 77.56
C ASN A 314 -10.26 -4.89 78.39
N TYR A 315 -9.07 -5.23 77.91
CA TYR A 315 -7.79 -4.92 78.55
C TYR A 315 -7.44 -3.42 78.55
N ASN A 316 -8.06 -2.59 77.69
CA ASN A 316 -7.80 -1.15 77.57
C ASN A 316 -6.29 -0.83 77.51
N TYR A 317 -5.57 -1.57 76.65
CA TYR A 317 -4.10 -1.58 76.60
C TYR A 317 -3.48 -0.18 76.59
N GLN A 318 -2.35 -0.04 77.28
CA GLN A 318 -1.48 1.13 77.17
C GLN A 318 -0.55 0.88 75.97
N VAL A 319 -0.73 1.64 74.88
CA VAL A 319 -0.09 1.32 73.59
C VAL A 319 1.21 2.09 73.42
N VAL A 320 2.33 1.37 73.34
CA VAL A 320 3.62 1.88 72.89
C VAL A 320 3.76 1.58 71.40
N THR A 321 4.31 2.51 70.62
CA THR A 321 4.52 2.33 69.17
C THR A 321 5.93 2.74 68.80
N PHE A 322 6.78 1.77 68.46
CA PHE A 322 8.07 2.01 67.84
C PHE A 322 7.91 2.07 66.33
N LYS A 323 8.46 3.13 65.73
CA LYS A 323 8.41 3.40 64.29
C LYS A 323 9.70 2.95 63.61
N TYR A 324 9.55 2.30 62.47
CA TYR A 324 10.66 1.79 61.67
C TYR A 324 10.54 2.28 60.24
N LYS A 325 11.66 2.68 59.64
CA LYS A 325 11.75 2.98 58.21
C LYS A 325 12.27 1.76 57.48
N LYS A 326 11.64 1.42 56.34
CA LYS A 326 12.11 0.32 55.50
C LYS A 326 13.43 0.70 54.81
N VAL A 327 14.42 -0.18 54.87
CA VAL A 327 15.75 0.01 54.25
C VAL A 327 16.19 -1.13 53.32
N MET A 328 15.38 -2.20 53.21
CA MET A 328 15.57 -3.21 52.15
C MET A 328 14.80 -2.83 50.88
N ASP A 329 15.43 -2.99 49.71
CA ASP A 329 14.77 -2.81 48.40
C ASP A 329 13.75 -3.93 48.11
N ASN A 330 13.95 -5.11 48.71
CA ASN A 330 13.10 -6.28 48.54
C ASN A 330 11.66 -6.02 49.00
N PRO A 331 10.63 -6.59 48.34
CA PRO A 331 9.28 -6.71 48.91
C PRO A 331 9.28 -7.27 50.33
N ASN A 332 8.26 -6.93 51.13
CA ASN A 332 8.07 -7.53 52.45
C ASN A 332 7.95 -9.06 52.29
N PRO A 333 8.33 -9.88 53.31
CA PRO A 333 8.16 -11.32 53.25
C PRO A 333 6.75 -11.72 52.78
N LYS A 334 6.63 -12.80 52.01
CA LYS A 334 5.32 -13.33 51.63
C LYS A 334 4.49 -13.57 52.91
N GLN A 335 3.18 -13.35 52.82
CA GLN A 335 2.27 -13.41 53.96
C GLN A 335 2.24 -14.81 54.57
N GLU A 336 3.04 -15.02 55.62
CA GLU A 336 3.10 -16.24 56.39
C GLU A 336 2.94 -15.92 57.88
N LYS A 337 2.44 -16.88 58.65
CA LYS A 337 2.23 -16.69 60.09
C LYS A 337 3.57 -16.70 60.84
N GLY A 338 4.19 -15.52 60.91
CA GLY A 338 5.51 -15.27 61.49
C GLY A 338 6.18 -14.06 60.83
N SER A 339 6.07 -13.98 59.51
CA SER A 339 6.96 -13.19 58.63
C SER A 339 6.73 -11.68 58.63
N GLY A 340 5.85 -11.16 59.49
CA GLY A 340 5.74 -9.72 59.79
C GLY A 340 4.91 -8.87 58.82
N ALA A 341 3.91 -9.45 58.14
CA ALA A 341 3.01 -8.73 57.25
C ALA A 341 1.51 -8.91 57.59
N GLN A 342 0.71 -7.91 57.23
CA GLN A 342 -0.72 -7.66 57.47
C GLN A 342 -1.19 -7.61 58.93
N TYR A 343 -0.78 -8.55 59.78
CA TYR A 343 -0.96 -8.52 61.25
C TYR A 343 0.24 -9.22 61.91
N GLY A 344 1.39 -8.54 61.96
CA GLY A 344 2.69 -9.13 62.31
C GLY A 344 2.74 -9.90 63.65
N GLU A 345 3.61 -10.91 63.72
CA GLU A 345 3.55 -11.95 64.75
C GLU A 345 3.54 -11.38 66.18
N TYR A 346 2.57 -11.85 66.97
CA TYR A 346 2.44 -11.55 68.37
C TYR A 346 3.24 -12.55 69.21
N PHE A 347 4.42 -12.14 69.69
CA PHE A 347 5.35 -12.99 70.45
C PHE A 347 5.15 -12.89 71.98
N GLY A 348 3.91 -12.63 72.42
CA GLY A 348 3.56 -12.22 73.79
C GLY A 348 3.79 -13.24 74.94
N PRO A 349 3.27 -12.94 76.14
CA PRO A 349 3.95 -13.27 77.39
C PRO A 349 3.83 -14.74 77.82
N GLN A 350 4.76 -15.57 77.34
CA GLN A 350 5.16 -16.84 77.96
C GLN A 350 6.08 -16.55 79.15
N TRP A 351 5.50 -16.38 80.34
CA TRP A 351 6.27 -16.11 81.56
C TRP A 351 7.04 -17.35 82.03
N SER A 352 8.38 -17.30 81.93
CA SER A 352 9.30 -18.15 82.68
C SER A 352 10.12 -17.28 83.63
N THR A 353 10.37 -17.76 84.85
CA THR A 353 11.41 -17.16 85.70
C THR A 353 12.78 -17.30 85.04
N ILE A 354 13.59 -16.24 85.10
CA ILE A 354 15.04 -16.32 84.85
C ILE A 354 15.72 -17.31 85.82
N ASP A 355 16.99 -17.64 85.58
CA ASP A 355 17.78 -18.42 86.54
C ASP A 355 17.71 -17.76 87.94
N PRO A 356 17.32 -18.46 89.01
CA PRO A 356 17.31 -17.90 90.36
C PRO A 356 18.66 -17.36 90.85
N ALA A 357 19.78 -17.73 90.22
CA ALA A 357 21.10 -17.16 90.47
C ALA A 357 21.31 -15.76 89.86
N ASP A 358 20.52 -15.38 88.84
CA ASP A 358 20.55 -14.05 88.21
C ASP A 358 19.60 -13.05 88.89
N ALA A 359 18.64 -13.53 89.68
CA ALA A 359 17.69 -12.70 90.39
C ALA A 359 18.36 -11.97 91.57
N PHE A 360 18.44 -10.64 91.50
CA PHE A 360 18.84 -9.80 92.62
C PHE A 360 17.62 -9.26 93.38
N ASN A 361 17.73 -9.19 94.71
CA ASN A 361 16.69 -8.60 95.55
C ASN A 361 16.85 -7.06 95.59
N LEU A 362 15.73 -6.34 95.66
CA LEU A 362 15.69 -4.90 95.94
C LEU A 362 15.08 -4.66 97.33
N THR A 363 15.85 -4.02 98.21
CA THR A 363 15.45 -3.67 99.58
C THR A 363 15.50 -2.16 99.79
N GLY A 364 14.70 -1.64 100.73
CA GLY A 364 14.70 -0.22 101.08
C GLY A 364 13.69 0.13 102.17
N ALA A 365 13.56 1.42 102.46
CA ALA A 365 12.61 1.97 103.43
C ALA A 365 11.96 3.26 102.90
N LYS A 366 10.78 3.64 103.45
CA LYS A 366 10.09 4.89 103.07
C LYS A 366 11.06 6.09 103.22
N GLY A 367 11.18 6.89 102.17
CA GLY A 367 12.02 8.09 102.14
C GLY A 367 13.50 7.87 101.86
N LEU A 368 13.92 6.65 101.48
CA LEU A 368 15.23 6.37 100.89
C LEU A 368 15.08 6.07 99.39
N THR A 369 16.12 6.36 98.61
CA THR A 369 16.17 6.06 97.16
C THR A 369 16.61 4.63 96.90
N TYR A 370 16.28 4.07 95.73
CA TYR A 370 16.65 2.71 95.34
C TYR A 370 18.17 2.48 95.37
N GLU A 371 18.99 3.48 95.02
CA GLU A 371 20.46 3.37 95.11
C GLU A 371 21.00 3.20 96.55
N HIS A 372 20.30 3.69 97.58
CA HIS A 372 20.83 3.80 98.95
C HIS A 372 21.21 2.44 99.53
N ASP A 373 20.28 1.48 99.46
CA ASP A 373 20.45 0.13 100.04
C ASP A 373 20.86 -0.91 99.00
N ASN A 374 20.79 -0.59 97.71
CA ASN A 374 21.07 -1.54 96.63
C ASN A 374 22.34 -1.21 95.83
N GLY A 375 22.84 0.02 95.86
CA GLY A 375 23.77 0.53 94.85
C GLY A 375 23.11 0.61 93.47
N ASP A 376 23.92 0.76 92.41
CA ASP A 376 23.41 0.94 91.04
C ASP A 376 22.45 -0.20 90.63
N VAL A 377 21.17 0.13 90.43
CA VAL A 377 20.11 -0.79 90.00
C VAL A 377 20.03 -0.84 88.47
N GLU A 378 20.20 0.29 87.81
CA GLU A 378 20.11 0.44 86.36
C GLU A 378 21.21 -0.39 85.68
N ALA A 379 22.47 -0.26 86.13
CA ALA A 379 23.58 -1.06 85.63
C ALA A 379 23.41 -2.59 85.86
N LYS A 380 22.63 -3.02 86.86
CA LYS A 380 22.30 -4.45 87.05
C LYS A 380 21.26 -4.93 86.05
N VAL A 381 20.24 -4.12 85.76
CA VAL A 381 19.25 -4.42 84.74
C VAL A 381 19.92 -4.51 83.36
N ASP A 382 20.81 -3.58 83.04
CA ASP A 382 21.58 -3.59 81.78
C ASP A 382 22.53 -4.78 81.68
N ALA A 383 23.27 -5.10 82.75
CA ALA A 383 24.14 -6.28 82.78
C ALA A 383 23.36 -7.59 82.63
N LEU A 384 22.18 -7.68 83.24
CA LEU A 384 21.27 -8.82 83.11
C LEU A 384 20.70 -8.92 81.69
N ALA A 385 20.21 -7.82 81.12
CA ALA A 385 19.74 -7.77 79.74
C ALA A 385 20.85 -8.20 78.77
N LYS A 386 22.09 -7.70 78.95
CA LYS A 386 23.23 -8.06 78.09
C LYS A 386 23.67 -9.52 78.24
N LYS A 387 23.56 -10.12 79.44
CA LYS A 387 23.78 -11.56 79.63
C LYS A 387 22.81 -12.37 78.75
N TYR A 388 21.52 -12.07 78.82
CA TYR A 388 20.50 -12.82 78.09
C TYR A 388 20.46 -12.49 76.59
N GLU A 389 20.84 -11.28 76.18
CA GLU A 389 21.08 -10.94 74.76
C GLU A 389 22.14 -11.87 74.15
N ASN A 390 23.27 -12.07 74.83
CA ASN A 390 24.29 -13.01 74.40
C ASN A 390 23.76 -14.46 74.33
N GLN A 391 22.81 -14.84 75.20
CA GLN A 391 22.13 -16.14 75.19
C GLN A 391 21.03 -16.27 74.11
N GLY A 392 20.78 -15.22 73.30
CA GLY A 392 19.78 -15.23 72.24
C GLY A 392 18.38 -14.85 72.71
N TYR A 393 18.27 -13.92 73.66
CA TYR A 393 16.99 -13.30 74.02
C TYR A 393 16.94 -11.86 73.53
N THR A 394 15.80 -11.45 72.98
CA THR A 394 15.50 -10.03 72.75
C THR A 394 14.99 -9.40 74.05
N TYR A 395 15.61 -8.29 74.47
CA TYR A 395 15.13 -7.46 75.57
C TYR A 395 14.03 -6.51 75.08
N VAL A 396 12.84 -6.61 75.67
CA VAL A 396 11.62 -5.91 75.26
C VAL A 396 11.31 -4.70 76.16
N GLY A 397 11.92 -4.66 77.36
CA GLY A 397 11.70 -3.61 78.34
C GLY A 397 11.64 -4.12 79.78
N THR A 398 11.62 -3.21 80.75
CA THR A 398 11.57 -3.53 82.19
C THR A 398 10.36 -2.92 82.85
N PHE A 399 9.69 -3.75 83.65
CA PHE A 399 8.44 -3.46 84.34
C PHE A 399 8.67 -3.30 85.85
N ASN A 400 8.03 -2.30 86.44
CA ASN A 400 8.50 -1.65 87.67
C ASN A 400 9.98 -1.28 87.50
N TYR A 401 10.26 -0.42 86.52
CA TYR A 401 11.59 0.17 86.32
C TYR A 401 11.81 1.28 87.35
N HIS A 402 13.03 1.39 87.85
CA HIS A 402 13.43 2.38 88.85
C HIS A 402 14.71 3.05 88.42
N TYR A 403 14.71 4.37 88.38
CA TYR A 403 15.97 5.12 88.40
C TYR A 403 16.65 4.93 89.75
N ASN A 404 17.98 5.02 89.78
CA ASN A 404 18.75 5.01 91.02
C ASN A 404 18.27 6.05 92.05
N THR A 405 17.79 7.20 91.55
CA THR A 405 17.25 8.33 92.32
C THR A 405 15.77 8.20 92.73
N ASP A 406 15.05 7.14 92.32
CA ASP A 406 13.64 6.96 92.69
C ASP A 406 13.49 6.52 94.15
N TYR A 407 12.48 7.04 94.86
CA TYR A 407 12.16 6.60 96.22
C TYR A 407 11.66 5.14 96.24
N TYR A 408 12.12 4.37 97.23
CA TYR A 408 11.80 2.95 97.36
C TYR A 408 10.30 2.71 97.57
N ASN A 409 9.69 1.95 96.66
CA ASN A 409 8.26 1.68 96.67
C ASN A 409 7.96 0.28 97.22
N TRP A 410 7.85 0.19 98.54
CA TRP A 410 7.61 -1.05 99.29
C TRP A 410 6.23 -1.71 99.03
N ASN A 411 5.41 -1.17 98.12
CA ASN A 411 4.16 -1.78 97.68
C ASN A 411 4.31 -2.59 96.37
N GLU A 412 5.41 -2.44 95.64
CA GLU A 412 5.68 -3.24 94.43
C GLU A 412 6.13 -4.66 94.79
N ALA A 413 5.66 -5.66 94.02
CA ALA A 413 5.92 -7.07 94.33
C ALA A 413 7.27 -7.58 93.77
N ALA A 414 7.72 -7.03 92.64
CA ALA A 414 9.02 -7.30 92.00
C ALA A 414 9.23 -6.35 90.81
N THR A 415 10.50 -6.03 90.50
CA THR A 415 10.92 -5.59 89.16
C THR A 415 10.91 -6.80 88.20
N SER A 416 10.60 -6.61 86.92
CA SER A 416 10.50 -7.70 85.95
C SER A 416 11.06 -7.30 84.59
N VAL A 417 12.21 -7.89 84.23
CA VAL A 417 12.90 -7.69 82.94
C VAL A 417 12.27 -8.60 81.90
N ASN A 418 11.78 -8.04 80.79
CA ASN A 418 11.06 -8.79 79.76
C ASN A 418 12.05 -9.26 78.68
N LEU A 419 12.37 -10.55 78.71
CA LEU A 419 13.31 -11.22 77.84
C LEU A 419 12.58 -12.31 77.04
N VAL A 420 12.61 -12.23 75.70
CA VAL A 420 11.92 -13.21 74.85
C VAL A 420 12.94 -13.99 74.01
N PRO A 421 12.95 -15.34 74.05
CA PRO A 421 13.84 -16.15 73.24
C PRO A 421 13.70 -15.88 71.74
N ASN A 422 14.84 -15.66 71.08
CA ASN A 422 14.91 -15.48 69.63
C ASN A 422 14.51 -16.75 68.88
N LYS A 423 14.19 -16.61 67.60
CA LYS A 423 13.82 -17.69 66.69
C LYS A 423 14.90 -17.98 65.65
N ASP A 424 14.72 -19.13 65.03
CA ASP A 424 15.29 -19.53 63.76
C ASP A 424 14.73 -18.68 62.60
N VAL A 425 15.51 -18.54 61.52
CA VAL A 425 15.06 -17.89 60.26
C VAL A 425 14.96 -18.95 59.17
N THR A 426 13.79 -19.05 58.54
CA THR A 426 13.53 -20.02 57.47
C THR A 426 13.79 -19.39 56.11
N VAL A 427 14.54 -20.07 55.26
CA VAL A 427 14.84 -19.63 53.89
C VAL A 427 14.22 -20.60 52.88
N LYS A 428 13.28 -20.10 52.08
CA LYS A 428 12.49 -20.89 51.11
C LYS A 428 12.91 -20.63 49.67
N TYR A 429 12.81 -21.67 48.85
CA TYR A 429 13.16 -21.67 47.43
C TYR A 429 11.97 -22.20 46.63
N VAL A 430 11.22 -21.31 45.97
CA VAL A 430 9.91 -21.62 45.40
C VAL A 430 9.74 -21.13 43.96
N ASP A 431 8.82 -21.72 43.22
CA ASP A 431 8.35 -21.16 41.95
C ASP A 431 7.37 -19.99 42.16
N GLN A 432 7.01 -19.35 41.06
CA GLN A 432 5.99 -18.29 40.98
C GLN A 432 4.56 -18.70 41.44
N ASN A 433 4.29 -19.99 41.67
CA ASN A 433 3.03 -20.48 42.26
C ASN A 433 3.17 -20.78 43.77
N GLY A 434 4.38 -20.76 44.32
CA GLY A 434 4.70 -21.14 45.70
C GLY A 434 5.07 -22.61 45.91
N ASN A 435 5.28 -23.39 44.85
CA ASN A 435 5.75 -24.78 44.95
C ASN A 435 7.23 -24.82 45.38
N GLU A 436 7.59 -25.75 46.27
CA GLU A 436 8.99 -25.97 46.69
C GLU A 436 9.85 -26.48 45.53
N LEU A 437 10.98 -25.80 45.26
CA LEU A 437 11.97 -26.18 44.25
C LEU A 437 13.25 -26.76 44.86
N ALA A 438 13.55 -26.38 46.09
CA ALA A 438 14.63 -26.94 46.90
C ALA A 438 14.29 -26.79 48.39
N SER A 439 14.73 -27.77 49.20
CA SER A 439 14.43 -27.80 50.62
C SER A 439 14.86 -26.52 51.35
N GLU A 440 14.02 -26.10 52.29
CA GLU A 440 14.23 -24.90 53.09
C GLU A 440 15.48 -25.02 53.98
N ASP A 441 16.22 -23.92 54.11
CA ASP A 441 17.34 -23.83 55.06
C ASP A 441 16.87 -23.16 56.35
N ILE A 442 17.27 -23.72 57.50
CA ILE A 442 16.96 -23.18 58.83
C ILE A 442 18.22 -22.52 59.39
N LEU A 443 18.31 -21.20 59.25
CA LEU A 443 19.40 -20.42 59.82
C LEU A 443 19.21 -20.33 61.33
N SER A 444 20.17 -20.88 62.07
CA SER A 444 20.22 -20.83 63.53
C SER A 444 21.65 -21.01 64.04
N GLY A 445 22.00 -20.28 65.09
CA GLY A 445 23.29 -20.41 65.77
C GLY A 445 23.46 -19.37 66.88
N ASN A 446 24.35 -19.64 67.82
CA ASN A 446 24.75 -18.70 68.87
C ASN A 446 26.29 -18.77 69.08
N PRO A 447 27.06 -17.75 68.67
CA PRO A 447 28.51 -17.74 68.81
C PRO A 447 29.00 -17.51 70.26
N ASN A 448 28.12 -17.10 71.17
CA ASN A 448 28.45 -16.84 72.57
C ASN A 448 28.30 -18.06 73.48
N ASN A 449 27.62 -19.13 73.03
CA ASN A 449 27.48 -20.36 73.82
C ASN A 449 28.84 -21.08 73.90
N PRO A 450 29.39 -21.36 75.11
CA PRO A 450 30.63 -22.13 75.24
C PRO A 450 30.52 -23.57 74.70
N ASP A 451 29.32 -24.14 74.68
CA ASP A 451 29.01 -25.40 74.00
C ASP A 451 28.58 -25.13 72.56
N GLN A 452 29.51 -25.27 71.61
CA GLN A 452 29.25 -25.06 70.18
C GLN A 452 28.66 -26.30 69.47
N THR A 453 28.19 -27.33 70.20
CA THR A 453 27.38 -28.38 69.56
C THR A 453 26.04 -27.79 69.08
N ASN A 454 25.47 -28.35 68.00
CA ASN A 454 24.21 -27.87 67.42
C ASN A 454 24.21 -26.34 67.13
N ASN A 455 25.28 -25.83 66.52
CA ASN A 455 25.54 -24.40 66.25
C ASN A 455 25.49 -23.49 67.50
N GLY A 456 25.63 -24.03 68.71
CA GLY A 456 25.45 -23.29 69.96
C GLY A 456 24.00 -23.16 70.43
N ILE A 457 23.04 -23.84 69.79
CA ILE A 457 21.62 -23.82 70.17
C ILE A 457 21.31 -24.94 71.17
N ASN A 458 20.89 -24.56 72.38
CA ASN A 458 20.54 -25.46 73.46
C ASN A 458 19.40 -24.88 74.32
N ASN A 459 18.18 -24.95 73.79
CA ASN A 459 16.96 -24.40 74.40
C ASN A 459 16.72 -24.92 75.83
N LYS A 460 17.16 -26.16 76.14
CA LYS A 460 17.04 -26.77 77.48
C LYS A 460 17.90 -26.04 78.52
N ASN A 461 19.04 -25.51 78.09
CA ASN A 461 19.97 -24.73 78.92
C ASN A 461 19.88 -23.23 78.62
N HIS A 462 18.75 -22.76 78.07
CA HIS A 462 18.46 -21.36 77.76
C HIS A 462 19.39 -20.68 76.73
N TRP A 463 19.92 -21.42 75.75
CA TRP A 463 20.68 -20.86 74.62
C TRP A 463 19.90 -20.94 73.31
N TYR A 464 19.65 -19.78 72.70
CA TYR A 464 18.85 -19.58 71.47
C TYR A 464 19.63 -18.76 70.44
N SER A 465 19.07 -18.54 69.24
CA SER A 465 19.77 -17.87 68.14
C SER A 465 20.23 -16.45 68.48
N ALA A 466 21.49 -16.11 68.24
CA ALA A 466 22.07 -14.82 68.59
C ALA A 466 23.09 -14.34 67.56
N GLY A 467 23.22 -13.01 67.44
CA GLY A 467 24.07 -12.37 66.43
C GLY A 467 23.38 -12.20 65.09
N GLU A 468 24.19 -12.09 64.04
CA GLU A 468 23.76 -11.82 62.66
C GLU A 468 23.55 -13.12 61.86
N TRP A 469 22.74 -13.02 60.81
CA TRP A 469 22.48 -14.08 59.83
C TRP A 469 22.45 -13.51 58.40
N GLU A 470 22.74 -14.37 57.42
CA GLU A 470 22.66 -14.06 55.99
C GLU A 470 22.09 -15.28 55.23
N ALA A 471 21.21 -15.01 54.28
CA ALA A 471 20.49 -15.96 53.44
C ALA A 471 20.88 -15.74 51.97
N THR A 472 21.21 -16.80 51.25
CA THR A 472 21.64 -16.72 49.84
C THR A 472 20.77 -17.57 48.91
N PRO A 473 20.55 -17.13 47.66
CA PRO A 473 19.80 -17.89 46.67
C PRO A 473 20.59 -19.13 46.22
N LYS A 474 19.91 -20.27 46.09
CA LYS A 474 20.48 -21.49 45.49
C LYS A 474 20.45 -21.38 43.97
N THR A 475 21.41 -21.99 43.28
CA THR A 475 21.32 -22.24 41.83
C THR A 475 20.43 -23.46 41.61
N ILE A 476 19.33 -23.31 40.87
CA ILE A 476 18.35 -24.36 40.59
C ILE A 476 18.35 -24.63 39.08
N ASN A 477 18.45 -25.89 38.67
CA ASN A 477 18.63 -26.24 37.26
C ASN A 477 17.34 -26.04 36.46
N GLY A 478 17.36 -25.15 35.45
CA GLY A 478 16.18 -24.77 34.66
C GLY A 478 15.28 -23.75 35.36
N TYR A 479 15.80 -23.01 36.34
CA TYR A 479 15.08 -21.98 37.07
C TYR A 479 15.98 -20.77 37.38
N THR A 480 15.57 -19.59 36.91
CA THR A 480 16.24 -18.31 37.18
C THR A 480 15.55 -17.58 38.35
N LEU A 481 16.35 -17.05 39.29
CA LEU A 481 15.85 -16.23 40.40
C LEU A 481 15.19 -14.96 39.85
N ARG A 482 13.91 -14.73 40.19
CA ARG A 482 13.12 -13.61 39.68
C ARG A 482 12.81 -12.56 40.75
N THR A 483 12.61 -12.95 42.02
CA THR A 483 12.30 -12.01 43.12
C THR A 483 12.76 -12.57 44.46
N THR A 484 13.20 -11.70 45.37
CA THR A 484 13.50 -12.05 46.77
C THR A 484 12.53 -11.30 47.68
N TYR A 485 11.83 -12.01 48.55
CA TYR A 485 10.92 -11.45 49.54
C TYR A 485 11.58 -11.50 50.93
N GLY A 486 11.53 -10.39 51.66
CA GLY A 486 12.21 -10.21 52.93
C GLY A 486 13.68 -9.81 52.80
N ALA A 487 14.29 -9.45 53.92
CA ALA A 487 15.70 -9.10 54.00
C ALA A 487 16.56 -10.37 53.84
N THR A 488 17.63 -10.29 53.06
CA THR A 488 18.61 -11.39 52.94
C THR A 488 19.59 -11.45 54.10
N LYS A 489 19.57 -10.48 55.02
CA LYS A 489 20.41 -10.46 56.23
C LYS A 489 19.78 -9.65 57.34
N GLY A 490 20.20 -9.92 58.58
CA GLY A 490 19.76 -9.20 59.77
C GLY A 490 20.33 -9.83 61.04
N LYS A 491 19.71 -9.52 62.18
CA LYS A 491 19.92 -10.23 63.45
C LYS A 491 18.74 -11.15 63.76
N TYR A 492 18.95 -12.13 64.62
CA TYR A 492 17.84 -12.97 65.12
C TYR A 492 16.90 -12.16 66.04
N THR A 493 15.60 -12.44 65.93
CA THR A 493 14.51 -11.67 66.58
C THR A 493 13.56 -12.62 67.34
N PRO A 494 12.60 -12.14 68.16
CA PRO A 494 11.76 -13.02 68.98
C PRO A 494 10.61 -13.70 68.20
N TYR A 495 10.46 -13.40 66.91
CA TYR A 495 9.41 -13.90 66.01
C TYR A 495 10.02 -14.61 64.79
N LYS A 496 9.23 -15.42 64.08
CA LYS A 496 9.69 -16.27 62.96
C LYS A 496 9.86 -15.48 61.66
N TYR A 497 11.08 -15.02 61.38
CA TYR A 497 11.38 -14.41 60.08
C TYR A 497 11.48 -15.45 58.96
N VAL A 498 11.01 -15.09 57.77
CA VAL A 498 11.04 -15.95 56.58
C VAL A 498 11.59 -15.16 55.39
N VAL A 499 12.60 -15.70 54.74
CA VAL A 499 13.15 -15.21 53.46
C VAL A 499 12.62 -16.12 52.36
N THR A 500 12.15 -15.57 51.24
CA THR A 500 11.68 -16.38 50.10
C THR A 500 12.36 -15.94 48.82
N PHE A 501 13.15 -16.84 48.24
CA PHE A 501 13.68 -16.73 46.89
C PHE A 501 12.68 -17.37 45.92
N GLU A 502 12.12 -16.54 45.04
CA GLU A 502 11.15 -16.94 44.02
C GLU A 502 11.82 -17.02 42.65
N TYR A 503 11.60 -18.12 41.95
CA TYR A 503 12.21 -18.44 40.67
C TYR A 503 11.16 -18.58 39.57
N ALA A 504 11.52 -18.15 38.36
CA ALA A 504 10.80 -18.45 37.14
C ALA A 504 11.44 -19.65 36.44
N LYS A 505 10.63 -20.50 35.81
CA LYS A 505 11.13 -21.68 35.10
C LYS A 505 11.66 -21.29 33.72
N ASP A 506 12.89 -21.66 33.41
CA ASP A 506 13.55 -21.36 32.14
C ASP A 506 12.95 -22.23 31.02
N THR A 507 12.72 -21.67 29.84
CA THR A 507 12.29 -22.41 28.65
C THR A 507 12.81 -21.79 27.35
N THR A 508 12.73 -22.54 26.26
CA THR A 508 13.19 -22.13 24.93
C THR A 508 12.09 -22.32 23.89
N GLY A 509 12.29 -21.72 22.73
CA GLY A 509 11.43 -21.83 21.56
C GLY A 509 12.19 -21.49 20.28
N LYS A 510 11.48 -21.42 19.15
CA LYS A 510 12.07 -21.08 17.86
C LYS A 510 11.02 -20.53 16.89
N VAL A 511 11.44 -19.64 15.99
CA VAL A 511 10.64 -19.23 14.82
C VAL A 511 11.37 -19.68 13.56
N ILE A 512 10.73 -20.54 12.78
CA ILE A 512 11.28 -21.15 11.56
C ILE A 512 10.66 -20.46 10.35
N TYR A 513 11.51 -19.98 9.44
CA TYR A 513 11.08 -19.40 8.16
C TYR A 513 11.29 -20.47 7.09
N ILE A 514 10.21 -20.86 6.41
CA ILE A 514 10.15 -22.03 5.54
C ILE A 514 9.77 -21.58 4.12
N ASP A 515 10.43 -22.15 3.13
CA ASP A 515 10.08 -22.03 1.72
C ASP A 515 9.43 -23.33 1.24
N ASP A 516 8.14 -23.28 0.99
CA ASP A 516 7.30 -24.40 0.56
C ASP A 516 7.67 -24.86 -0.87
N THR A 517 8.16 -23.97 -1.74
CA THR A 517 8.45 -24.26 -3.16
C THR A 517 9.58 -25.28 -3.33
N ASN A 518 10.47 -25.41 -2.34
CA ASN A 518 11.51 -26.44 -2.31
C ASN A 518 11.62 -27.17 -0.95
N ASN A 519 10.67 -26.93 -0.04
CA ASN A 519 10.60 -27.48 1.32
C ASN A 519 11.93 -27.27 2.10
N SER A 520 12.47 -26.05 2.10
CA SER A 520 13.72 -25.72 2.81
C SER A 520 13.54 -24.64 3.90
N THR A 521 14.47 -24.61 4.85
CA THR A 521 14.49 -23.61 5.92
C THR A 521 15.32 -22.40 5.49
N LEU A 522 14.67 -21.25 5.31
CA LEU A 522 15.29 -19.97 4.98
C LEU A 522 16.06 -19.37 6.18
N LYS A 523 15.52 -19.54 7.40
CA LYS A 523 16.06 -19.01 8.66
C LYS A 523 15.48 -19.76 9.86
N THR A 524 16.17 -19.75 10.98
CA THR A 524 15.59 -20.09 12.28
C THR A 524 16.10 -19.12 13.34
N ASP A 525 15.20 -18.40 14.00
CA ASP A 525 15.51 -17.60 15.17
C ASP A 525 15.26 -18.42 16.44
N SER A 526 16.21 -18.41 17.38
CA SER A 526 16.04 -19.05 18.70
C SER A 526 15.37 -18.10 19.68
N LEU A 527 14.41 -18.62 20.45
CA LEU A 527 13.72 -17.89 21.53
C LEU A 527 14.14 -18.44 22.89
N THR A 528 14.25 -17.56 23.89
CA THR A 528 14.59 -17.90 25.28
C THR A 528 13.79 -17.00 26.23
N GLY A 529 13.19 -17.58 27.26
CA GLY A 529 12.43 -16.82 28.26
C GLY A 529 11.97 -17.70 29.41
N PHE A 530 10.94 -17.27 30.10
CA PHE A 530 10.41 -17.97 31.28
C PHE A 530 8.96 -18.40 31.08
N VAL A 531 8.59 -19.57 31.60
CA VAL A 531 7.24 -20.13 31.44
C VAL A 531 6.19 -19.16 32.01
N GLY A 532 5.22 -18.80 31.17
CA GLY A 532 4.16 -17.82 31.45
C GLY A 532 4.44 -16.40 30.96
N ASP A 533 5.69 -16.00 30.71
CA ASP A 533 6.00 -14.68 30.16
C ASP A 533 5.59 -14.56 28.68
N LYS A 534 5.28 -13.34 28.26
CA LYS A 534 4.99 -12.97 26.86
C LYS A 534 6.22 -13.19 25.98
N ILE A 535 6.02 -13.72 24.78
CA ILE A 535 7.09 -13.85 23.78
C ILE A 535 7.28 -12.50 23.09
N ASP A 536 8.32 -11.75 23.45
CA ASP A 536 8.69 -10.48 22.82
C ASP A 536 9.45 -10.72 21.50
N TYR A 537 8.70 -10.98 20.44
CA TYR A 537 9.21 -11.26 19.09
C TYR A 537 8.22 -10.70 18.04
N SER A 538 8.70 -10.49 16.81
CA SER A 538 7.85 -10.15 15.67
C SER A 538 8.40 -10.68 14.35
N THR A 539 7.52 -11.25 13.54
CA THR A 539 7.78 -11.76 12.19
C THR A 539 7.76 -10.67 11.11
N THR A 540 7.14 -9.51 11.39
CA THR A 540 6.75 -8.51 10.37
C THR A 540 7.92 -8.00 9.52
N SER A 541 9.08 -7.72 10.13
CA SER A 541 10.26 -7.25 9.40
C SER A 541 10.83 -8.32 8.48
N SER A 542 10.95 -9.56 8.97
CA SER A 542 11.43 -10.70 8.19
C SER A 542 10.51 -11.02 7.02
N ILE A 543 9.18 -11.00 7.24
CA ILE A 543 8.18 -11.17 6.17
C ILE A 543 8.39 -10.12 5.08
N ALA A 544 8.44 -8.84 5.45
CA ALA A 544 8.63 -7.76 4.49
C ALA A 544 9.99 -7.82 3.76
N ASP A 545 11.04 -8.38 4.38
CA ASP A 545 12.34 -8.58 3.74
C ASP A 545 12.36 -9.79 2.79
N TYR A 546 11.61 -10.86 3.06
CA TYR A 546 11.41 -11.96 2.11
C TYR A 546 10.51 -11.55 0.93
N GLU A 547 9.47 -10.76 1.16
CA GLU A 547 8.62 -10.22 0.08
C GLU A 547 9.42 -9.34 -0.90
N LYS A 548 10.35 -8.50 -0.39
CA LYS A 548 11.31 -7.73 -1.24
C LYS A 548 12.26 -8.61 -2.05
N GLN A 549 12.52 -9.84 -1.60
CA GLN A 549 13.33 -10.85 -2.30
C GLN A 549 12.50 -11.72 -3.27
N GLY A 550 11.21 -11.40 -3.45
CA GLY A 550 10.35 -12.08 -4.42
C GLY A 550 9.60 -13.30 -3.88
N TYR A 551 9.64 -13.55 -2.58
CA TYR A 551 8.76 -14.53 -1.93
C TYR A 551 7.34 -13.97 -1.76
N VAL A 552 6.38 -14.87 -1.55
CA VAL A 552 4.99 -14.55 -1.20
C VAL A 552 4.65 -15.29 0.09
N LEU A 553 4.12 -14.59 1.09
CA LEU A 553 3.66 -15.20 2.34
C LEU A 553 2.52 -16.20 2.09
N VAL A 554 2.65 -17.40 2.65
CA VAL A 554 1.63 -18.47 2.62
C VAL A 554 0.89 -18.51 3.95
N SER A 555 1.62 -18.50 5.07
CA SER A 555 1.04 -18.41 6.42
C SER A 555 2.06 -17.93 7.46
N ASP A 556 1.56 -17.35 8.54
CA ASP A 556 2.31 -17.09 9.78
C ASP A 556 1.47 -17.64 10.94
N ASN A 557 2.05 -18.52 11.77
CA ASN A 557 1.38 -19.08 12.95
C ASN A 557 1.84 -18.43 14.28
N PHE A 558 2.80 -17.49 14.23
CA PHE A 558 3.17 -16.66 15.36
C PHE A 558 2.11 -15.57 15.60
N SER A 559 1.91 -15.21 16.87
CA SER A 559 1.08 -14.06 17.24
C SER A 559 1.63 -13.36 18.47
N ALA A 560 1.54 -12.03 18.50
CA ALA A 560 2.19 -11.23 19.54
C ALA A 560 1.56 -11.41 20.94
N ASP A 561 0.46 -12.15 21.09
CA ASP A 561 -0.19 -12.49 22.35
C ASP A 561 0.29 -13.82 22.95
N LYS A 562 1.13 -14.60 22.24
CA LYS A 562 1.71 -15.85 22.76
C LYS A 562 2.53 -15.63 24.04
N THR A 563 2.42 -16.58 24.95
CA THR A 563 3.31 -16.74 26.11
C THR A 563 4.14 -18.01 25.97
N TYR A 564 5.28 -18.04 26.64
CA TYR A 564 6.13 -19.22 26.73
C TYR A 564 5.44 -20.35 27.52
N GLN A 565 5.29 -21.51 26.88
CA GLN A 565 4.81 -22.75 27.49
C GLN A 565 5.97 -23.54 28.12
N ASP A 566 5.63 -24.47 29.02
CA ASP A 566 6.60 -25.35 29.67
C ASP A 566 7.21 -26.37 28.69
N ASN A 567 6.41 -26.83 27.73
CA ASN A 567 6.88 -27.64 26.63
C ASN A 567 7.56 -26.76 25.57
N ALA A 568 8.86 -26.92 25.36
CA ALA A 568 9.63 -26.16 24.38
C ALA A 568 9.17 -26.37 22.92
N ASP A 569 8.55 -27.51 22.60
CA ASP A 569 7.98 -27.74 21.26
C ASP A 569 6.72 -26.90 21.02
N GLU A 570 5.94 -26.57 22.06
CA GLU A 570 4.79 -25.65 21.99
C GLU A 570 5.22 -24.18 21.85
N ASN A 571 6.52 -23.89 22.01
CA ASN A 571 7.15 -22.60 21.69
C ASN A 571 7.79 -22.59 20.28
N THR A 572 7.38 -23.52 19.41
CA THR A 572 7.75 -23.56 17.99
C THR A 572 6.73 -22.80 17.16
N PHE A 573 7.21 -21.87 16.33
CA PHE A 573 6.40 -21.14 15.37
C PHE A 573 7.00 -21.25 13.97
N GLU A 574 6.15 -21.22 12.95
CA GLU A 574 6.52 -21.44 11.55
C GLU A 574 5.88 -20.35 10.68
N VAL A 575 6.69 -19.77 9.79
CA VAL A 575 6.32 -18.73 8.84
C VAL A 575 6.63 -19.27 7.44
N HIS A 576 5.59 -19.58 6.69
CA HIS A 576 5.68 -20.24 5.39
C HIS A 576 5.61 -19.23 4.25
N PHE A 577 6.48 -19.41 3.26
CA PHE A 577 6.56 -18.63 2.04
C PHE A 577 6.58 -19.57 0.84
N LYS A 578 6.29 -19.03 -0.33
CA LYS A 578 6.56 -19.67 -1.62
C LYS A 578 7.16 -18.67 -2.60
N HIS A 579 7.78 -19.16 -3.66
CA HIS A 579 8.26 -18.28 -4.74
C HIS A 579 7.07 -17.61 -5.44
N GLY A 580 7.17 -16.31 -5.69
CA GLY A 580 6.24 -15.60 -6.58
C GLY A 580 6.55 -15.84 -8.06
N VAL A 581 5.61 -15.47 -8.93
CA VAL A 581 5.79 -15.53 -10.40
C VAL A 581 5.36 -14.22 -11.04
N LYS A 582 6.27 -13.61 -11.81
CA LYS A 582 6.00 -12.43 -12.65
C LYS A 582 5.75 -12.90 -14.09
N PRO A 583 4.57 -12.65 -14.69
CA PRO A 583 4.42 -12.73 -16.13
C PRO A 583 5.18 -11.56 -16.78
N VAL A 584 6.03 -11.89 -17.75
CA VAL A 584 6.81 -10.95 -18.56
C VAL A 584 6.28 -10.97 -19.99
N THR A 585 6.01 -9.79 -20.51
CA THR A 585 5.38 -9.49 -21.80
C THR A 585 6.21 -8.43 -22.55
N PRO A 586 5.93 -8.12 -23.83
CA PRO A 586 6.63 -7.05 -24.55
C PRO A 586 6.60 -5.68 -23.85
N GLU A 587 5.50 -5.38 -23.16
CA GLU A 587 5.27 -4.11 -22.46
C GLU A 587 5.84 -4.10 -21.03
N THR A 588 6.45 -5.20 -20.56
CA THR A 588 7.02 -5.27 -19.21
C THR A 588 8.32 -4.47 -19.13
N PRO A 589 8.44 -3.45 -18.24
CA PRO A 589 9.67 -2.67 -18.14
C PRO A 589 10.86 -3.55 -17.75
N THR A 590 11.99 -3.41 -18.45
CA THR A 590 13.22 -4.19 -18.18
C THR A 590 13.69 -4.16 -16.71
N PRO A 591 13.53 -3.06 -15.94
CA PRO A 591 13.84 -3.05 -14.50
C PRO A 591 12.93 -3.95 -13.63
N GLU A 592 11.72 -4.28 -14.08
CA GLU A 592 10.75 -5.14 -13.37
C GLU A 592 10.89 -6.64 -13.70
N VAL A 593 11.73 -6.99 -14.68
CA VAL A 593 11.98 -8.39 -15.02
C VAL A 593 12.84 -9.01 -13.91
N PRO A 594 12.42 -10.12 -13.27
CA PRO A 594 13.20 -10.76 -12.23
C PRO A 594 14.59 -11.19 -12.73
N LYS A 595 15.55 -11.18 -11.82
CA LYS A 595 16.97 -11.39 -12.14
C LYS A 595 17.50 -12.62 -11.45
N THR A 596 18.35 -13.35 -12.15
CA THR A 596 19.14 -14.45 -11.59
C THR A 596 20.18 -13.91 -10.59
N PRO A 597 20.74 -14.75 -9.70
CA PRO A 597 21.68 -14.30 -8.65
C PRO A 597 22.96 -13.61 -9.14
N ASP A 598 23.27 -13.66 -10.44
CA ASP A 598 24.37 -12.95 -11.10
C ASP A 598 23.94 -11.61 -11.75
N GLY A 599 22.69 -11.17 -11.52
CA GLY A 599 22.12 -9.91 -11.97
C GLY A 599 21.54 -9.88 -13.39
N LYS A 600 21.54 -11.01 -14.12
CA LYS A 600 21.01 -11.11 -15.48
C LYS A 600 19.50 -11.41 -15.50
N THR A 601 18.84 -11.15 -16.62
CA THR A 601 17.47 -11.63 -16.88
C THR A 601 17.52 -12.81 -17.85
N VAL A 602 16.69 -13.84 -17.64
CA VAL A 602 16.59 -15.01 -18.54
C VAL A 602 15.78 -14.74 -19.81
N VAL A 603 15.01 -13.66 -19.80
CA VAL A 603 14.19 -13.18 -20.91
C VAL A 603 14.38 -11.67 -21.07
N ASN A 604 14.22 -11.18 -22.29
CA ASN A 604 14.24 -9.77 -22.63
C ASN A 604 12.88 -9.40 -23.25
N PRO A 605 12.13 -8.42 -22.68
CA PRO A 605 10.82 -8.01 -23.18
C PRO A 605 10.77 -7.72 -24.69
N THR A 606 11.79 -7.09 -25.27
CA THR A 606 11.79 -6.77 -26.72
C THR A 606 11.74 -8.01 -27.60
N ASP A 607 12.27 -9.13 -27.11
CA ASP A 607 12.42 -10.37 -27.86
C ASP A 607 11.14 -11.22 -27.81
N LEU A 608 10.16 -10.78 -27.01
CA LEU A 608 8.80 -11.32 -26.94
C LEU A 608 7.86 -10.74 -28.03
N THR A 609 8.35 -9.88 -28.93
CA THR A 609 7.59 -9.50 -30.13
C THR A 609 8.31 -9.98 -31.38
N LYS A 610 7.63 -10.77 -32.21
CA LYS A 610 8.07 -11.11 -33.55
C LYS A 610 7.05 -10.65 -34.58
N LYS A 611 7.51 -10.27 -35.77
CA LYS A 611 6.67 -9.88 -36.89
C LYS A 611 7.05 -10.65 -38.14
N VAL A 612 6.04 -11.02 -38.90
CA VAL A 612 6.13 -11.65 -40.21
C VAL A 612 5.42 -10.73 -41.18
N ASN A 613 6.05 -10.37 -42.29
CA ASN A 613 5.52 -9.41 -43.25
C ASN A 613 5.37 -10.07 -44.63
N LEU A 614 4.20 -9.91 -45.26
CA LEU A 614 4.02 -10.09 -46.69
C LEU A 614 4.24 -8.75 -47.39
N THR A 615 5.05 -8.75 -48.45
CA THR A 615 5.12 -7.66 -49.44
C THR A 615 4.98 -8.23 -50.85
N VAL A 616 3.95 -7.77 -51.57
CA VAL A 616 3.76 -8.02 -52.99
C VAL A 616 4.24 -6.81 -53.78
N ASN A 617 5.17 -7.05 -54.71
CA ASN A 617 5.78 -6.08 -55.60
C ASN A 617 5.22 -6.27 -57.02
N TYR A 618 5.13 -5.18 -57.79
CA TYR A 618 4.60 -5.19 -59.16
C TYR A 618 5.65 -4.56 -60.08
N VAL A 619 6.07 -5.28 -61.12
CA VAL A 619 7.17 -4.89 -62.02
C VAL A 619 6.84 -5.19 -63.47
N ASN A 620 7.36 -4.38 -64.39
CA ASN A 620 7.15 -4.58 -65.82
C ASN A 620 8.40 -5.20 -66.44
N GLU A 621 8.23 -6.23 -67.26
CA GLU A 621 9.31 -7.03 -67.85
C GLU A 621 10.21 -6.19 -68.78
N ASP A 622 9.66 -5.15 -69.42
CA ASP A 622 10.41 -4.20 -70.25
C ASP A 622 11.20 -3.14 -69.45
N GLY A 623 11.17 -3.23 -68.11
CA GLY A 623 11.87 -2.30 -67.21
C GLY A 623 11.17 -0.96 -67.04
N THR A 624 9.95 -0.78 -67.58
CA THR A 624 9.13 0.40 -67.25
C THR A 624 8.67 0.37 -65.80
N GLN A 625 8.34 1.55 -65.24
CA GLN A 625 7.77 1.63 -63.91
C GLN A 625 6.28 1.25 -63.98
N PHE A 626 5.87 0.28 -63.16
CA PHE A 626 4.46 -0.06 -62.96
C PHE A 626 3.64 1.19 -62.54
N THR A 627 2.52 1.42 -63.23
CA THR A 627 1.64 2.60 -63.06
C THR A 627 0.23 2.28 -62.53
N GLY A 628 -0.12 1.01 -62.38
CA GLY A 628 -1.42 0.60 -61.82
C GLY A 628 -1.56 0.93 -60.33
N THR A 629 -2.80 0.92 -59.82
CA THR A 629 -3.09 1.17 -58.40
C THR A 629 -2.75 -0.06 -57.55
N VAL A 630 -1.69 0.03 -56.74
CA VAL A 630 -1.28 -1.04 -55.82
C VAL A 630 -2.38 -1.33 -54.77
N PRO A 631 -2.84 -2.58 -54.60
CA PRO A 631 -3.81 -2.96 -53.57
C PRO A 631 -3.32 -2.69 -52.15
N ALA A 632 -4.20 -2.26 -51.25
CA ALA A 632 -3.84 -1.99 -49.86
C ALA A 632 -3.32 -3.24 -49.11
N ASN A 633 -3.86 -4.43 -49.44
CA ASN A 633 -3.42 -5.72 -48.88
C ASN A 633 -2.18 -6.31 -49.59
N ALA A 634 -1.55 -5.59 -50.52
CA ALA A 634 -0.22 -5.94 -51.04
C ALA A 634 0.88 -5.85 -49.96
N LYS A 635 0.58 -5.25 -48.79
CA LYS A 635 1.42 -5.33 -47.59
C LYS A 635 0.57 -5.78 -46.40
N GLN A 636 1.02 -6.82 -45.70
CA GLN A 636 0.34 -7.35 -44.52
C GLN A 636 1.38 -7.75 -43.48
N THR A 637 1.14 -7.47 -42.20
CA THR A 637 2.04 -7.83 -41.10
C THR A 637 1.28 -8.64 -40.06
N ALA A 638 1.73 -9.87 -39.79
CA ALA A 638 1.30 -10.66 -38.65
C ALA A 638 2.26 -10.43 -37.48
N THR A 639 1.73 -10.28 -36.28
CA THR A 639 2.47 -10.03 -35.05
C THR A 639 2.26 -11.20 -34.10
N PHE A 640 3.36 -11.75 -33.60
CA PHE A 640 3.39 -12.79 -32.58
C PHE A 640 3.91 -12.17 -31.28
N THR A 641 3.19 -12.42 -30.19
CA THR A 641 3.47 -11.88 -28.85
C THR A 641 3.73 -13.02 -27.88
N GLY A 642 4.87 -13.01 -27.21
CA GLY A 642 5.27 -14.00 -26.22
C GLY A 642 4.93 -13.57 -24.80
N VAL A 643 4.60 -14.54 -23.96
CA VAL A 643 4.53 -14.40 -22.50
C VAL A 643 5.49 -15.41 -21.88
N ALA A 644 6.39 -14.91 -21.05
CA ALA A 644 7.32 -15.71 -20.27
C ALA A 644 6.93 -15.62 -18.79
N TYR A 645 6.95 -16.73 -18.06
CA TYR A 645 6.70 -16.74 -16.62
C TYR A 645 8.03 -16.90 -15.89
N VAL A 646 8.36 -15.92 -15.05
CA VAL A 646 9.65 -15.83 -14.37
C VAL A 646 9.44 -15.87 -12.87
N ASP A 647 10.14 -16.78 -12.20
CA ASP A 647 10.24 -16.90 -10.76
C ASP A 647 10.87 -15.62 -10.17
N THR A 648 10.19 -15.00 -9.19
CA THR A 648 10.64 -13.72 -8.61
C THR A 648 11.80 -13.84 -7.62
N VAL A 649 12.10 -15.05 -7.14
CA VAL A 649 13.23 -15.35 -6.23
C VAL A 649 14.46 -15.80 -7.02
N THR A 650 14.31 -16.75 -7.95
CA THR A 650 15.45 -17.35 -8.69
C THR A 650 15.77 -16.65 -10.01
N GLY A 651 14.84 -15.85 -10.53
CA GLY A 651 14.95 -15.21 -11.85
C GLY A 651 14.89 -16.17 -13.03
N GLN A 652 14.53 -17.45 -12.82
CA GLN A 652 14.46 -18.47 -13.86
C GLN A 652 13.08 -18.54 -14.53
N LEU A 653 13.02 -19.12 -15.74
CA LEU A 653 11.76 -19.49 -16.36
C LEU A 653 11.11 -20.64 -15.60
N VAL A 654 9.81 -20.55 -15.36
CA VAL A 654 9.00 -21.58 -14.68
C VAL A 654 7.73 -21.88 -15.47
N ASN A 655 7.19 -23.10 -15.29
CA ASN A 655 5.79 -23.35 -15.65
C ASN A 655 4.92 -22.66 -14.60
N ALA A 656 3.82 -22.04 -15.03
CA ALA A 656 2.97 -21.27 -14.13
C ALA A 656 1.49 -21.50 -14.42
N LYS A 657 0.70 -21.50 -13.34
CA LYS A 657 -0.76 -21.57 -13.34
C LYS A 657 -1.33 -20.38 -12.58
N GLN A 658 -2.61 -20.08 -12.79
CA GLN A 658 -3.33 -19.11 -11.96
C GLN A 658 -4.03 -19.81 -10.80
N GLU A 659 -3.77 -19.34 -9.59
CA GLU A 659 -4.50 -19.70 -8.37
C GLU A 659 -5.06 -18.44 -7.73
N ASN A 660 -6.37 -18.39 -7.52
CA ASN A 660 -7.08 -17.24 -6.94
C ASN A 660 -6.80 -15.87 -7.63
N GLY A 661 -6.43 -15.91 -8.93
CA GLY A 661 -6.09 -14.73 -9.73
C GLY A 661 -4.60 -14.35 -9.74
N SER A 662 -3.78 -14.96 -8.89
CA SER A 662 -2.32 -14.78 -8.86
C SER A 662 -1.61 -15.87 -9.68
N TRP A 663 -0.48 -15.53 -10.30
CA TRP A 663 0.40 -16.52 -10.92
C TRP A 663 1.26 -17.20 -9.84
N VAL A 664 1.30 -18.53 -9.89
CA VAL A 664 2.13 -19.38 -9.03
C VAL A 664 2.87 -20.41 -9.89
N ILE A 665 3.95 -20.98 -9.36
CA ILE A 665 4.66 -22.08 -10.03
C ILE A 665 3.72 -23.28 -10.17
N ASP A 666 3.70 -23.89 -11.35
CA ASP A 666 2.98 -25.14 -11.57
C ASP A 666 3.89 -26.34 -11.32
N GLU A 667 4.04 -26.68 -10.04
CA GLU A 667 4.82 -27.83 -9.55
C GLU A 667 4.34 -29.18 -10.11
N SER A 668 3.10 -29.25 -10.63
CA SER A 668 2.58 -30.45 -11.30
C SER A 668 3.09 -30.62 -12.73
N ASN A 669 3.60 -29.54 -13.34
CA ASN A 669 4.06 -29.50 -14.71
C ASN A 669 5.59 -29.59 -14.78
N THR A 670 6.10 -30.80 -15.02
CA THR A 670 7.54 -31.10 -15.11
C THR A 670 8.15 -30.89 -16.50
N ALA A 671 7.43 -30.27 -17.45
CA ALA A 671 7.98 -29.97 -18.77
C ALA A 671 9.05 -28.84 -18.68
N THR A 672 9.99 -28.77 -19.62
CA THR A 672 10.94 -27.65 -19.66
C THR A 672 10.20 -26.32 -19.86
N PRO A 673 10.33 -25.34 -18.94
CA PRO A 673 9.66 -24.04 -19.07
C PRO A 673 9.99 -23.32 -20.37
N GLN A 674 8.98 -22.78 -21.03
CA GLN A 674 9.11 -22.16 -22.35
C GLN A 674 8.07 -21.06 -22.61
N ILE A 675 8.44 -20.11 -23.46
CA ILE A 675 7.64 -18.92 -23.76
C ILE A 675 6.36 -19.33 -24.49
N THR A 676 5.21 -18.92 -23.96
CA THR A 676 3.90 -19.12 -24.61
C THR A 676 3.67 -18.02 -25.63
N TRP A 677 3.30 -18.35 -26.87
CA TRP A 677 3.11 -17.36 -27.94
C TRP A 677 1.67 -17.30 -28.44
N THR A 678 1.14 -16.09 -28.52
CA THR A 678 -0.13 -15.74 -29.18
C THR A 678 0.15 -14.94 -30.47
N SER A 679 -0.88 -14.71 -31.28
CA SER A 679 -0.77 -13.95 -32.53
C SER A 679 -2.06 -13.19 -32.84
N ASP A 680 -1.94 -12.08 -33.58
CA ASP A 680 -3.10 -11.38 -34.16
C ASP A 680 -3.73 -12.13 -35.34
N LYS A 681 -2.94 -12.89 -36.13
CA LYS A 681 -3.41 -13.74 -37.23
C LYS A 681 -2.35 -14.75 -37.68
N THR A 682 -2.81 -15.96 -38.02
CA THR A 682 -1.98 -17.06 -38.54
C THR A 682 -2.01 -17.19 -40.08
N SER A 683 -2.45 -16.14 -40.77
CA SER A 683 -2.60 -16.11 -42.23
C SER A 683 -2.50 -14.69 -42.82
N PHE A 684 -2.26 -14.62 -44.13
CA PHE A 684 -2.43 -13.45 -44.97
C PHE A 684 -3.49 -13.70 -46.03
N GLU A 685 -4.28 -12.68 -46.32
CA GLU A 685 -5.30 -12.71 -47.37
C GLU A 685 -4.66 -12.69 -48.76
N GLY A 686 -5.29 -13.34 -49.74
CA GLY A 686 -4.86 -13.32 -51.13
C GLY A 686 -4.89 -11.90 -51.73
N VAL A 687 -3.99 -11.63 -52.66
CA VAL A 687 -3.81 -10.30 -53.28
C VAL A 687 -4.09 -10.40 -54.78
N THR A 688 -5.25 -9.88 -55.19
CA THR A 688 -5.60 -9.73 -56.61
C THR A 688 -4.61 -8.79 -57.29
N SER A 689 -4.03 -9.23 -58.40
CA SER A 689 -3.09 -8.39 -59.14
C SER A 689 -3.84 -7.24 -59.84
N PRO A 690 -3.42 -5.99 -59.65
CA PRO A 690 -4.05 -4.82 -60.26
C PRO A 690 -3.91 -4.83 -61.79
N THR A 691 -4.84 -4.20 -62.48
CA THR A 691 -4.78 -3.99 -63.94
C THR A 691 -3.89 -2.80 -64.29
N GLU A 692 -2.99 -2.97 -65.27
CA GLU A 692 -2.27 -1.87 -65.92
C GLU A 692 -2.65 -1.78 -67.41
N LYS A 693 -2.77 -0.56 -67.95
CA LYS A 693 -3.22 -0.37 -69.33
C LYS A 693 -2.11 -0.70 -70.34
N GLY A 694 -2.39 -1.63 -71.25
CA GLY A 694 -1.46 -2.06 -72.30
C GLY A 694 -0.44 -3.11 -71.85
N TYR A 695 -0.67 -3.74 -70.69
CA TYR A 695 0.12 -4.86 -70.16
C TYR A 695 -0.82 -5.96 -69.64
N HIS A 696 -0.27 -7.17 -69.46
CA HIS A 696 -0.93 -8.30 -68.82
C HIS A 696 0.04 -9.00 -67.86
N VAL A 697 -0.48 -9.61 -66.79
CA VAL A 697 0.34 -10.41 -65.86
C VAL A 697 0.81 -11.68 -66.56
N THR A 698 2.11 -11.97 -66.48
CA THR A 698 2.74 -13.17 -67.05
C THR A 698 3.40 -14.07 -66.02
N ASN A 699 3.73 -13.56 -64.83
CA ASN A 699 4.31 -14.37 -63.75
C ASN A 699 3.93 -13.83 -62.36
N VAL A 700 3.81 -14.74 -61.38
CA VAL A 700 3.74 -14.46 -59.96
C VAL A 700 4.79 -15.33 -59.28
N SER A 701 5.77 -14.74 -58.59
CA SER A 701 7.02 -15.44 -58.24
C SER A 701 6.90 -16.57 -57.22
N ASP A 702 5.90 -16.52 -56.34
CA ASP A 702 5.57 -17.55 -55.35
C ASP A 702 4.10 -17.41 -54.94
N HIS A 703 3.50 -18.46 -54.35
CA HIS A 703 2.09 -18.51 -53.94
C HIS A 703 1.10 -18.05 -55.03
N ALA A 704 1.30 -18.45 -56.28
CA ALA A 704 0.46 -18.02 -57.40
C ALA A 704 -0.96 -18.63 -57.38
N ASP A 705 -1.98 -17.79 -57.59
CA ASP A 705 -3.36 -18.18 -57.91
C ASP A 705 -3.76 -17.58 -59.27
N GLY A 706 -3.43 -18.30 -60.35
CA GLY A 706 -3.53 -17.78 -61.72
C GLY A 706 -2.63 -16.56 -61.92
N THR A 707 -3.23 -15.39 -62.14
CA THR A 707 -2.53 -14.10 -62.24
C THR A 707 -2.38 -13.37 -60.90
N ASN A 708 -2.90 -13.93 -59.80
CA ASN A 708 -2.97 -13.30 -58.48
C ASN A 708 -2.03 -13.97 -57.47
N VAL A 709 -1.93 -13.42 -56.27
CA VAL A 709 -1.30 -14.06 -55.11
C VAL A 709 -2.36 -14.75 -54.27
N ALA A 710 -2.17 -16.04 -53.98
CA ALA A 710 -3.04 -16.84 -53.12
C ALA A 710 -3.00 -16.38 -51.65
N ALA A 711 -4.01 -16.77 -50.86
CA ALA A 711 -3.97 -16.63 -49.42
C ALA A 711 -2.88 -17.54 -48.82
N ILE A 712 -2.14 -17.03 -47.83
CA ILE A 712 -1.02 -17.74 -47.19
C ILE A 712 -1.44 -18.12 -45.78
N THR A 713 -1.43 -19.41 -45.44
CA THR A 713 -1.93 -19.93 -44.16
C THR A 713 -0.86 -20.70 -43.39
N GLY A 714 -1.00 -20.78 -42.06
CA GLY A 714 -0.07 -21.53 -41.21
C GLY A 714 1.17 -20.73 -40.81
N LEU A 715 1.05 -19.39 -40.76
CA LEU A 715 2.11 -18.52 -40.26
C LEU A 715 2.42 -18.84 -38.79
N THR A 716 3.70 -18.85 -38.45
CA THR A 716 4.20 -19.07 -37.09
C THR A 716 5.14 -17.95 -36.68
N LYS A 717 5.45 -17.87 -35.38
CA LYS A 717 6.45 -16.94 -34.83
C LYS A 717 7.86 -17.07 -35.46
N ASP A 718 8.17 -18.19 -36.12
CA ASP A 718 9.48 -18.44 -36.74
C ASP A 718 9.41 -18.47 -38.29
N SER A 719 8.26 -18.10 -38.87
CA SER A 719 8.14 -17.83 -40.30
C SER A 719 8.94 -16.55 -40.67
N GLY A 720 9.61 -16.56 -41.82
CA GLY A 720 10.31 -15.38 -42.34
C GLY A 720 9.42 -14.45 -43.15
N ASP A 721 9.90 -13.24 -43.43
CA ASP A 721 9.21 -12.26 -44.31
C ASP A 721 9.05 -12.80 -45.74
N ILE A 722 7.83 -12.72 -46.26
CA ILE A 722 7.41 -13.26 -47.55
C ILE A 722 7.40 -12.12 -48.57
N ASN A 723 8.22 -12.26 -49.61
CA ASN A 723 8.37 -11.26 -50.66
C ASN A 723 8.02 -11.87 -52.02
N ILE A 724 6.95 -11.38 -52.63
CA ILE A 724 6.39 -11.90 -53.88
C ILE A 724 6.47 -10.79 -54.93
N THR A 725 6.70 -11.18 -56.19
CA THR A 725 6.78 -10.26 -57.32
C THR A 725 5.84 -10.73 -58.42
N VAL A 726 4.94 -9.82 -58.84
CA VAL A 726 4.05 -9.98 -59.99
C VAL A 726 4.69 -9.27 -61.18
N THR A 727 4.89 -9.99 -62.28
CA THR A 727 5.50 -9.46 -63.51
C THR A 727 4.45 -9.20 -64.57
N TYR A 728 4.54 -8.03 -65.21
CA TYR A 728 3.68 -7.58 -66.30
C TYR A 728 4.46 -7.52 -67.62
N THR A 729 3.90 -8.11 -68.68
CA THR A 729 4.46 -8.04 -70.03
C THR A 729 3.57 -7.17 -70.91
N LYS A 730 4.21 -6.39 -71.80
CA LYS A 730 3.53 -5.40 -72.65
C LYS A 730 2.73 -6.06 -73.78
N ASN A 731 1.57 -5.51 -74.09
CA ASN A 731 0.72 -5.97 -75.19
C ASN A 731 1.34 -5.62 -76.56
N GLY A 732 1.02 -6.41 -77.59
CA GLY A 732 1.43 -6.16 -78.96
C GLY A 732 0.41 -5.32 -79.75
N GLU A 733 0.82 -4.85 -80.93
CA GLU A 733 -0.04 -4.09 -81.85
C GLU A 733 -0.14 -4.78 -83.23
N GLU A 734 -1.34 -4.80 -83.81
CA GLU A 734 -1.66 -5.32 -85.15
C GLU A 734 -2.35 -4.22 -85.98
N VAL A 735 -2.23 -4.24 -87.33
CA VAL A 735 -2.93 -3.28 -88.22
C VAL A 735 -3.91 -3.98 -89.16
N VAL A 736 -5.20 -3.69 -89.00
CA VAL A 736 -6.36 -4.33 -89.67
C VAL A 736 -7.08 -3.38 -90.64
N ASN A 737 -8.19 -3.81 -91.26
CA ASN A 737 -9.15 -2.96 -92.01
C ASN A 737 -8.65 -2.19 -93.26
N LYS A 738 -7.53 -2.57 -93.89
CA LYS A 738 -6.98 -1.91 -95.10
C LYS A 738 -7.89 -2.05 -96.33
N GLN A 739 -7.91 -1.02 -97.20
CA GLN A 739 -8.72 -1.00 -98.44
C GLN A 739 -7.97 -0.31 -99.60
N ASN A 740 -8.28 -0.69 -100.86
CA ASN A 740 -7.92 0.07 -102.07
C ASN A 740 -9.09 0.03 -103.09
N LEU A 741 -9.35 1.15 -103.79
CA LEU A 741 -10.51 1.39 -104.63
C LEU A 741 -10.13 2.14 -105.93
N PRO A 742 -10.22 1.52 -107.11
CA PRO A 742 -9.85 2.16 -108.38
C PRO A 742 -10.98 3.00 -109.01
N ALA A 743 -10.57 3.98 -109.82
CA ALA A 743 -11.41 4.89 -110.62
C ALA A 743 -10.82 5.09 -112.03
N SER A 744 -11.66 5.37 -113.04
CA SER A 744 -11.20 5.58 -114.43
C SER A 744 -12.21 6.26 -115.35
N GLN A 745 -11.70 6.79 -116.47
CA GLN A 745 -12.49 7.30 -117.59
C GLN A 745 -12.01 6.67 -118.90
N ILE A 746 -12.94 6.37 -119.81
CA ILE A 746 -12.66 5.95 -121.19
C ILE A 746 -13.52 6.76 -122.18
N VAL A 747 -12.98 7.15 -123.35
CA VAL A 747 -13.68 7.84 -124.44
C VAL A 747 -13.42 7.13 -125.78
N GLN A 748 -14.48 6.71 -126.48
CA GLN A 748 -14.42 5.89 -127.70
C GLN A 748 -15.05 6.59 -128.91
N TYR A 749 -14.59 6.29 -130.14
CA TYR A 749 -15.07 6.91 -131.39
C TYR A 749 -15.52 5.83 -132.39
N VAL A 750 -16.81 5.85 -132.77
CA VAL A 750 -17.46 4.78 -133.56
C VAL A 750 -18.34 5.32 -134.70
N ASP A 751 -18.63 4.49 -135.71
CA ASP A 751 -19.67 4.76 -136.71
C ASP A 751 -21.09 4.45 -136.17
N ASP A 752 -22.11 4.70 -136.99
CA ASP A 752 -23.51 4.45 -136.64
C ASP A 752 -23.94 2.97 -136.73
N GLN A 753 -23.01 2.06 -137.02
CA GLN A 753 -23.15 0.62 -136.80
C GLN A 753 -22.40 0.14 -135.53
N GLY A 754 -21.59 1.01 -134.91
CA GLY A 754 -20.81 0.74 -133.71
C GLY A 754 -19.39 0.24 -133.97
N ASN A 755 -18.89 0.24 -135.22
CA ASN A 755 -17.51 -0.11 -135.52
C ASN A 755 -16.56 1.01 -135.05
N VAL A 756 -15.38 0.65 -134.54
CA VAL A 756 -14.38 1.64 -134.09
C VAL A 756 -13.77 2.37 -135.29
N LEU A 757 -13.90 3.70 -135.31
CA LEU A 757 -13.28 4.57 -136.31
C LEU A 757 -11.93 5.12 -135.84
N ARG A 758 -11.68 5.18 -134.51
CA ARG A 758 -10.42 5.64 -133.93
C ARG A 758 -10.22 5.07 -132.52
N GLU A 759 -8.95 4.80 -132.19
CA GLU A 759 -8.49 4.37 -130.86
C GLU A 759 -9.06 5.20 -129.71
N GLU A 760 -9.34 4.52 -128.59
CA GLU A 760 -9.92 5.13 -127.40
C GLU A 760 -8.90 5.92 -126.56
N LYS A 761 -9.41 6.80 -125.70
CA LYS A 761 -8.65 7.57 -124.71
C LYS A 761 -9.01 7.09 -123.31
N LYS A 762 -8.02 7.01 -122.40
CA LYS A 762 -8.20 6.46 -121.04
C LYS A 762 -7.42 7.22 -119.96
N GLN A 763 -8.04 7.39 -118.80
CA GLN A 763 -7.48 8.02 -117.58
C GLN A 763 -7.82 7.15 -116.35
N THR A 764 -7.00 7.16 -115.28
CA THR A 764 -7.12 6.25 -114.11
C THR A 764 -6.60 6.84 -112.79
N ALA A 765 -7.17 6.47 -111.64
CA ALA A 765 -6.74 6.86 -110.28
C ALA A 765 -7.10 5.79 -109.20
N GLU A 766 -6.55 5.90 -107.99
CA GLU A 766 -6.79 4.96 -106.87
C GLU A 766 -6.93 5.65 -105.48
N PHE A 767 -7.87 5.16 -104.66
CA PHE A 767 -8.07 5.57 -103.27
C PHE A 767 -7.74 4.42 -102.30
N THR A 768 -6.80 4.63 -101.37
CA THR A 768 -6.28 3.64 -100.40
C THR A 768 -6.52 4.07 -98.96
N TYR A 769 -6.89 3.14 -98.08
CA TYR A 769 -7.05 3.32 -96.63
C TYR A 769 -5.96 2.58 -95.84
N SER A 770 -5.31 3.27 -94.89
CA SER A 770 -4.14 2.76 -94.17
C SER A 770 -4.41 1.58 -93.23
N GLY A 771 -5.67 1.42 -92.79
CA GLY A 771 -6.06 0.47 -91.75
C GLY A 771 -5.86 0.98 -90.33
N ASP A 772 -6.52 0.30 -89.37
CA ASP A 772 -6.62 0.65 -87.95
C ASP A 772 -5.63 -0.17 -87.11
N THR A 773 -5.05 0.41 -86.06
CA THR A 773 -4.18 -0.28 -85.09
C THR A 773 -5.00 -0.86 -83.94
N LYS A 774 -4.66 -2.09 -83.53
CA LYS A 774 -5.38 -2.92 -82.57
C LYS A 774 -4.44 -3.52 -81.52
N ASP A 775 -4.82 -3.52 -80.25
CA ASP A 775 -4.13 -4.24 -79.17
C ASP A 775 -4.36 -5.76 -79.33
N THR A 776 -3.29 -6.56 -79.32
CA THR A 776 -3.37 -8.01 -79.58
C THR A 776 -3.89 -8.85 -78.42
N VAL A 777 -4.01 -8.28 -77.21
CA VAL A 777 -4.44 -8.96 -75.98
C VAL A 777 -5.86 -8.55 -75.58
N THR A 778 -6.19 -7.25 -75.62
CA THR A 778 -7.56 -6.77 -75.34
C THR A 778 -8.47 -6.83 -76.56
N GLY A 779 -7.90 -6.77 -77.77
CA GLY A 779 -8.65 -6.71 -79.03
C GLY A 779 -9.19 -5.33 -79.38
N GLU A 780 -8.97 -4.30 -78.56
CA GLU A 780 -9.45 -2.93 -78.79
C GLU A 780 -8.69 -2.23 -79.93
N ILE A 781 -9.37 -1.35 -80.67
CA ILE A 781 -8.74 -0.45 -81.64
C ILE A 781 -8.08 0.71 -80.88
N THR A 782 -6.76 0.74 -80.86
CA THR A 782 -5.96 1.77 -80.17
C THR A 782 -5.77 3.04 -81.00
N LYS A 783 -5.89 2.95 -82.33
CA LYS A 783 -5.72 4.07 -83.27
C LYS A 783 -6.43 3.82 -84.59
N GLN A 784 -7.15 4.81 -85.13
CA GLN A 784 -7.85 4.70 -86.40
C GLN A 784 -6.98 5.10 -87.60
N GLY A 785 -7.25 4.51 -88.77
CA GLY A 785 -6.55 4.79 -90.04
C GLY A 785 -7.06 5.98 -90.84
N SER A 786 -6.34 6.32 -91.92
CA SER A 786 -6.63 7.44 -92.83
C SER A 786 -6.65 7.03 -94.30
N TRP A 787 -7.38 7.78 -95.13
CA TRP A 787 -7.34 7.69 -96.60
C TRP A 787 -6.19 8.54 -97.20
N ASN A 788 -5.69 8.17 -98.37
CA ASN A 788 -4.73 9.01 -99.13
C ASN A 788 -5.42 10.24 -99.76
N GLU A 789 -6.54 10.01 -100.45
CA GLU A 789 -7.36 11.00 -101.16
C GLU A 789 -8.83 10.57 -101.06
N THR A 790 -9.78 11.48 -101.29
CA THR A 790 -11.22 11.20 -101.22
C THR A 790 -11.99 11.51 -102.50
N SER A 791 -11.42 12.29 -103.42
CA SER A 791 -11.98 12.59 -104.74
C SER A 791 -10.91 12.81 -105.80
N HIS A 792 -11.27 12.57 -107.07
CA HIS A 792 -10.37 12.70 -108.23
C HIS A 792 -11.14 13.20 -109.45
N ASN A 793 -10.54 14.09 -110.24
CA ASN A 793 -11.18 14.75 -111.38
C ASN A 793 -10.58 14.27 -112.72
N PHE A 794 -11.38 13.60 -113.55
CA PHE A 794 -11.02 13.26 -114.93
C PHE A 794 -11.39 14.40 -115.89
N THR A 795 -10.54 14.66 -116.88
CA THR A 795 -10.72 15.75 -117.86
C THR A 795 -11.46 15.27 -119.12
N ALA A 796 -12.14 16.16 -119.83
CA ALA A 796 -12.77 15.82 -121.11
C ALA A 796 -11.74 15.72 -122.25
N GLU A 797 -11.95 14.79 -123.17
CA GLU A 797 -11.12 14.57 -124.36
C GLU A 797 -11.74 15.23 -125.59
N GLU A 798 -10.92 15.66 -126.56
CA GLU A 798 -11.38 16.35 -127.77
C GLU A 798 -11.95 15.40 -128.82
N VAL A 799 -12.98 15.85 -129.53
CA VAL A 799 -13.69 15.09 -130.58
C VAL A 799 -13.07 15.41 -131.95
N PRO A 800 -12.39 14.45 -132.60
CA PRO A 800 -11.65 14.71 -133.82
C PRO A 800 -12.55 14.72 -135.07
N VAL A 801 -12.09 15.43 -136.11
CA VAL A 801 -12.54 15.19 -137.49
C VAL A 801 -12.08 13.79 -137.93
N ILE A 802 -12.92 13.06 -138.67
CA ILE A 802 -12.60 11.75 -139.24
C ILE A 802 -12.96 11.79 -140.73
N ASP A 803 -11.98 11.55 -141.62
CA ASP A 803 -12.16 11.73 -143.07
C ASP A 803 -13.25 10.81 -143.66
N GLY A 804 -14.14 11.39 -144.45
CA GLY A 804 -15.33 10.74 -145.01
C GLY A 804 -16.52 10.63 -144.05
N TYR A 805 -16.41 11.11 -142.80
CA TYR A 805 -17.44 10.99 -141.76
C TYR A 805 -17.65 12.30 -140.97
N VAL A 806 -18.89 12.58 -140.58
CA VAL A 806 -19.22 13.65 -139.63
C VAL A 806 -19.69 13.08 -138.30
N ALA A 807 -19.26 13.66 -137.19
CA ALA A 807 -19.77 13.37 -135.85
C ALA A 807 -21.23 13.82 -135.75
N VAL A 808 -22.10 12.97 -135.20
CA VAL A 808 -23.55 13.21 -135.09
C VAL A 808 -24.13 13.08 -133.68
N SER A 809 -23.44 12.40 -132.75
CA SER A 809 -23.84 12.37 -131.34
C SER A 809 -22.70 11.93 -130.42
N GLY A 810 -22.96 11.95 -129.11
CA GLY A 810 -22.01 11.45 -128.09
C GLY A 810 -20.93 12.43 -127.64
N TYR A 811 -21.04 13.68 -128.08
CA TYR A 811 -20.18 14.80 -127.71
C TYR A 811 -20.99 15.95 -127.10
N THR A 812 -20.30 16.85 -126.40
CA THR A 812 -20.80 18.16 -125.99
C THR A 812 -20.05 19.23 -126.79
N ASN A 813 -20.74 20.28 -127.25
CA ASN A 813 -20.11 21.46 -127.84
C ASN A 813 -19.93 22.53 -126.76
N ASN A 814 -18.68 22.76 -126.36
CA ASN A 814 -18.30 23.81 -125.42
C ASN A 814 -17.66 24.95 -126.23
N ASP A 815 -18.40 26.04 -126.44
CA ASP A 815 -17.93 27.28 -127.08
C ASP A 815 -17.21 27.07 -128.44
N GLY A 816 -17.78 26.23 -129.29
CA GLY A 816 -17.25 25.90 -130.62
C GLY A 816 -16.28 24.72 -130.64
N LYS A 817 -16.01 24.11 -129.48
CA LYS A 817 -15.09 22.98 -129.33
C LYS A 817 -15.84 21.73 -128.86
N TYR A 818 -15.79 20.69 -129.69
CA TYR A 818 -16.47 19.43 -129.42
C TYR A 818 -15.61 18.52 -128.53
N VAL A 819 -16.18 18.04 -127.42
CA VAL A 819 -15.49 17.22 -126.41
C VAL A 819 -16.38 16.08 -125.89
N ALA A 820 -15.77 15.05 -125.32
CA ALA A 820 -16.47 13.94 -124.67
C ALA A 820 -15.73 13.48 -123.39
N GLY A 821 -16.48 13.04 -122.38
CA GLY A 821 -15.95 12.78 -121.04
C GLY A 821 -15.88 14.02 -120.14
N GLY A 822 -15.13 13.89 -119.04
CA GLY A 822 -15.05 14.85 -117.94
C GLY A 822 -16.00 14.50 -116.78
N PHE A 823 -15.49 14.00 -115.65
CA PHE A 823 -16.29 13.80 -114.43
C PHE A 823 -15.43 13.69 -113.16
N VAL A 824 -16.08 13.79 -111.99
CA VAL A 824 -15.46 13.60 -110.66
C VAL A 824 -15.82 12.23 -110.09
N ALA A 825 -14.82 11.47 -109.64
CA ALA A 825 -14.97 10.25 -108.85
C ALA A 825 -14.69 10.53 -107.37
N THR A 826 -15.31 9.78 -106.45
CA THR A 826 -15.02 9.81 -105.01
C THR A 826 -14.75 8.41 -104.46
N ASN A 827 -14.04 8.31 -103.34
CA ASN A 827 -13.84 7.02 -102.67
C ASN A 827 -15.15 6.41 -102.13
N THR A 828 -16.16 7.25 -101.85
CA THR A 828 -17.51 6.86 -101.44
C THR A 828 -18.43 6.42 -102.59
N GLY A 829 -18.12 6.78 -103.84
CA GLY A 829 -18.92 6.41 -105.00
C GLY A 829 -18.82 4.93 -105.31
N SER A 830 -19.89 4.34 -105.87
CA SER A 830 -19.90 2.96 -106.35
C SER A 830 -18.85 2.72 -107.44
N ASN A 831 -18.52 1.45 -107.72
CA ASN A 831 -17.50 1.14 -108.71
C ASN A 831 -17.86 1.63 -110.13
N GLU A 832 -19.16 1.72 -110.46
CA GLU A 832 -19.67 2.25 -111.72
C GLU A 832 -19.63 3.79 -111.75
N GLU A 833 -19.92 4.46 -110.63
CA GLU A 833 -19.79 5.91 -110.51
C GLU A 833 -18.32 6.37 -110.59
N ARG A 834 -17.37 5.53 -110.15
CA ARG A 834 -15.93 5.77 -110.24
C ARG A 834 -15.33 5.42 -111.62
N ASN A 835 -15.98 4.61 -112.45
CA ASN A 835 -15.39 4.06 -113.68
C ASN A 835 -16.36 4.20 -114.88
N LYS A 836 -16.15 5.22 -115.74
CA LYS A 836 -17.13 5.58 -116.80
C LYS A 836 -16.56 5.49 -118.21
N VAL A 837 -17.43 5.16 -119.17
CA VAL A 837 -17.14 5.08 -120.61
C VAL A 837 -18.06 6.02 -121.38
N PHE A 838 -17.49 6.86 -122.24
CA PHE A 838 -18.18 7.79 -123.14
C PHE A 838 -17.97 7.35 -124.59
N LYS A 839 -18.98 7.53 -125.45
CA LYS A 839 -18.95 7.10 -126.86
C LYS A 839 -19.40 8.22 -127.78
N VAL A 840 -18.58 8.54 -128.77
CA VAL A 840 -18.84 9.52 -129.84
C VAL A 840 -19.21 8.77 -131.13
N VAL A 841 -20.30 9.16 -131.78
CA VAL A 841 -20.85 8.46 -132.96
C VAL A 841 -20.78 9.34 -134.21
N TYR A 842 -20.37 8.75 -135.32
CA TYR A 842 -20.20 9.41 -136.62
C TYR A 842 -21.06 8.75 -137.72
N LYS A 843 -21.35 9.50 -138.79
CA LYS A 843 -22.05 9.04 -140.00
C LYS A 843 -21.30 9.45 -141.27
N LYS A 844 -21.40 8.64 -142.32
CA LYS A 844 -20.70 8.85 -143.58
C LYS A 844 -21.28 10.00 -144.41
N ILE A 845 -20.42 10.68 -145.16
CA ILE A 845 -20.76 11.83 -146.01
C ILE A 845 -21.42 11.41 -147.35
N GLY A 846 -22.32 12.26 -147.87
CA GLY A 846 -23.05 12.07 -149.13
C GLY A 846 -22.35 12.61 -150.39
N LYS A 847 -23.02 12.46 -151.54
CA LYS A 847 -22.47 12.68 -152.90
C LYS A 847 -23.33 13.57 -153.81
N ILE A 848 -22.70 14.13 -154.84
CA ILE A 848 -23.35 14.85 -155.95
C ILE A 848 -23.72 13.87 -157.07
N ILE A 849 -24.98 13.88 -157.54
CA ILE A 849 -25.51 12.91 -158.52
C ILE A 849 -26.03 13.60 -159.80
N PRO A 850 -25.36 13.49 -160.96
CA PRO A 850 -25.87 14.03 -162.23
C PRO A 850 -27.09 13.27 -162.77
N VAL A 851 -28.17 14.01 -163.08
CA VAL A 851 -29.43 13.52 -163.65
C VAL A 851 -29.80 14.25 -164.94
N GLY A 852 -30.54 13.57 -165.82
CA GLY A 852 -30.99 14.09 -167.11
C GLY A 852 -32.11 15.14 -167.00
N PRO A 853 -32.69 15.58 -168.14
CA PRO A 853 -33.65 16.69 -168.19
C PRO A 853 -34.96 16.49 -167.38
N ASP A 854 -35.26 15.27 -166.92
CA ASP A 854 -36.41 14.96 -166.06
C ASP A 854 -36.15 15.27 -164.57
N GLY A 855 -34.91 15.61 -164.21
CA GLY A 855 -34.47 15.86 -162.84
C GLY A 855 -34.44 14.61 -161.95
N LYS A 856 -34.46 13.40 -162.52
CA LYS A 856 -34.57 12.15 -161.76
C LYS A 856 -33.75 10.99 -162.30
N THR A 857 -33.69 10.81 -163.61
CA THR A 857 -32.97 9.69 -164.24
C THR A 857 -31.47 10.01 -164.22
N PRO A 858 -30.61 9.25 -163.51
CA PRO A 858 -29.17 9.49 -163.52
C PRO A 858 -28.60 9.39 -164.94
N ILE A 859 -27.68 10.28 -165.31
CA ILE A 859 -26.98 10.14 -166.59
C ILE A 859 -26.01 8.95 -166.47
N PRO A 860 -26.10 7.92 -167.32
CA PRO A 860 -25.19 6.78 -167.27
C PRO A 860 -23.73 7.21 -167.38
N ASP A 861 -22.87 6.57 -166.60
CA ASP A 861 -21.41 6.78 -166.54
C ASP A 861 -20.96 8.23 -166.19
N ALA A 862 -21.85 9.09 -165.70
CA ALA A 862 -21.50 10.40 -165.18
C ALA A 862 -20.78 10.29 -163.81
N PRO A 863 -19.74 11.10 -163.53
CA PRO A 863 -19.04 11.08 -162.24
C PRO A 863 -19.95 11.48 -161.08
N THR A 864 -19.76 10.85 -159.90
CA THR A 864 -20.51 11.18 -158.67
C THR A 864 -19.55 11.48 -157.50
N PRO A 865 -19.00 12.70 -157.40
CA PRO A 865 -18.07 13.06 -156.32
C PRO A 865 -18.76 13.10 -154.95
N SER A 866 -18.00 12.85 -153.89
CA SER A 866 -18.41 12.98 -152.49
C SER A 866 -18.06 14.37 -151.97
N TYR A 867 -18.86 14.91 -151.04
CA TYR A 867 -18.45 16.11 -150.31
C TYR A 867 -17.25 15.83 -149.40
N HIS A 868 -16.49 16.88 -149.09
CA HIS A 868 -15.28 16.84 -148.24
C HIS A 868 -15.58 17.36 -146.83
N ASN A 869 -14.97 16.76 -145.80
CA ASN A 869 -15.07 17.22 -144.42
C ASN A 869 -14.64 18.69 -144.24
N ASP A 870 -15.31 19.40 -143.33
CA ASP A 870 -14.73 20.60 -142.72
C ASP A 870 -13.55 20.16 -141.82
N PRO A 871 -12.31 20.62 -142.08
CA PRO A 871 -11.12 20.21 -141.32
C PRO A 871 -11.05 20.82 -139.91
N THR A 872 -11.96 21.75 -139.58
CA THR A 872 -12.06 22.43 -138.28
C THR A 872 -13.33 22.06 -137.50
N ASN A 873 -14.38 21.59 -138.17
CA ASN A 873 -15.63 21.18 -137.55
C ASN A 873 -15.93 19.69 -137.82
N PRO A 874 -15.82 18.80 -136.80
CA PRO A 874 -16.08 17.38 -136.97
C PRO A 874 -17.51 17.04 -137.38
N THR A 875 -18.47 17.97 -137.29
CA THR A 875 -19.89 17.72 -137.62
C THR A 875 -20.30 18.20 -139.03
N ALA A 876 -19.38 18.69 -139.86
CA ALA A 876 -19.70 19.43 -141.10
C ALA A 876 -18.86 19.06 -142.33
N VAL A 877 -19.28 19.59 -143.49
CA VAL A 877 -18.63 19.48 -144.81
C VAL A 877 -18.48 20.84 -145.47
N VAL A 878 -17.56 20.93 -146.43
CA VAL A 878 -17.25 22.17 -147.17
C VAL A 878 -18.42 22.54 -148.12
N PRO A 879 -18.89 23.79 -148.13
CA PRO A 879 -19.99 24.22 -149.01
C PRO A 879 -19.52 24.61 -150.43
N ASN A 880 -20.47 24.64 -151.36
CA ASN A 880 -20.36 25.08 -152.76
C ASN A 880 -19.38 24.27 -153.64
N GLU A 881 -19.37 22.95 -153.50
CA GLU A 881 -18.56 22.08 -154.33
C GLU A 881 -19.00 22.10 -155.82
N PRO A 882 -18.06 22.00 -156.78
CA PRO A 882 -18.36 22.06 -158.21
C PRO A 882 -19.05 20.78 -158.70
N VAL A 883 -20.03 20.96 -159.60
CA VAL A 883 -20.71 19.82 -160.24
C VAL A 883 -19.84 19.26 -161.38
N PRO A 884 -19.85 17.93 -161.61
CA PRO A 884 -18.94 17.32 -162.60
C PRO A 884 -19.34 17.66 -164.03
N ASN A 885 -18.34 17.75 -164.92
CA ASN A 885 -18.58 18.00 -166.35
C ASN A 885 -19.03 16.71 -167.06
N VAL A 886 -20.11 16.76 -167.83
CA VAL A 886 -20.73 15.60 -168.50
C VAL A 886 -20.73 15.82 -170.02
N PRO A 887 -19.91 15.10 -170.81
CA PRO A 887 -19.76 15.36 -172.24
C PRO A 887 -21.07 15.28 -173.04
N GLY A 888 -21.31 16.27 -173.91
CA GLY A 888 -22.52 16.37 -174.72
C GLY A 888 -23.77 16.85 -173.96
N TYR A 889 -23.60 17.26 -172.70
CA TYR A 889 -24.65 17.83 -171.86
C TYR A 889 -24.14 19.08 -171.13
N LYS A 890 -25.07 19.96 -170.75
CA LYS A 890 -24.79 21.18 -169.97
C LYS A 890 -25.59 21.20 -168.65
N PRO A 891 -24.96 21.44 -167.49
CA PRO A 891 -25.64 21.48 -166.19
C PRO A 891 -26.54 22.71 -165.99
N SER A 892 -27.51 22.57 -165.08
CA SER A 892 -28.42 23.62 -164.61
C SER A 892 -27.76 24.60 -163.64
N VAL A 893 -26.80 24.15 -162.82
CA VAL A 893 -26.01 24.96 -161.86
C VAL A 893 -24.55 24.52 -161.89
N PRO A 894 -23.57 25.42 -161.61
CA PRO A 894 -22.14 25.07 -161.66
C PRO A 894 -21.60 24.46 -160.34
N THR A 895 -22.28 24.70 -159.21
CA THR A 895 -21.88 24.26 -157.86
C THR A 895 -23.12 23.85 -157.05
N VAL A 896 -22.90 23.14 -155.94
CA VAL A 896 -23.96 22.72 -155.00
C VAL A 896 -23.43 22.65 -153.55
N THR A 897 -24.30 22.99 -152.59
CA THR A 897 -24.06 22.80 -151.15
C THR A 897 -25.11 21.80 -150.63
N PRO A 898 -24.74 20.80 -149.82
CA PRO A 898 -25.72 19.88 -149.25
C PRO A 898 -26.45 20.53 -148.06
N GLU A 899 -27.77 20.38 -147.99
CA GLU A 899 -28.55 20.79 -146.81
C GLU A 899 -28.24 19.92 -145.57
N LYS A 900 -27.73 18.70 -145.80
CA LYS A 900 -27.27 17.76 -144.76
C LYS A 900 -25.99 17.07 -145.23
N PRO A 901 -24.91 17.04 -144.43
CA PRO A 901 -23.64 16.41 -144.82
C PRO A 901 -23.73 14.93 -145.22
N THR A 902 -24.75 14.21 -144.76
CA THR A 902 -24.87 12.74 -144.85
C THR A 902 -25.89 12.24 -145.88
N GLU A 903 -26.36 13.09 -146.81
CA GLU A 903 -27.36 12.72 -147.83
C GLU A 903 -26.89 13.12 -149.25
N ASP A 904 -27.23 12.30 -150.25
CA ASP A 904 -26.86 12.51 -151.66
C ASP A 904 -27.75 13.58 -152.33
N THR A 905 -27.16 14.45 -153.16
CA THR A 905 -27.80 15.63 -153.75
C THR A 905 -27.77 15.59 -155.30
N PRO A 906 -28.93 15.61 -155.99
CA PRO A 906 -29.01 15.50 -157.46
C PRO A 906 -28.87 16.85 -158.20
N VAL A 907 -28.34 16.83 -159.44
CA VAL A 907 -28.09 18.01 -160.30
C VAL A 907 -28.49 17.74 -161.76
N VAL A 908 -29.18 18.67 -162.44
CA VAL A 908 -29.87 18.47 -163.74
C VAL A 908 -29.04 18.91 -164.96
N TYR A 909 -29.15 18.20 -166.10
CA TYR A 909 -28.33 18.42 -167.32
C TYR A 909 -29.12 18.28 -168.65
N THR A 910 -28.73 18.99 -169.73
CA THR A 910 -29.43 19.01 -171.07
C THR A 910 -28.51 18.98 -172.32
N PRO A 911 -28.89 18.37 -173.48
CA PRO A 911 -28.02 18.15 -174.66
C PRO A 911 -28.23 19.08 -175.91
N ASP A 912 -27.32 18.99 -176.91
CA ASP A 912 -27.16 19.90 -178.09
C ASP A 912 -27.56 19.31 -179.49
N THR A 913 -27.54 20.11 -180.60
CA THR A 913 -28.01 19.74 -181.98
C THR A 913 -27.21 20.33 -183.19
N PRO A 914 -27.29 19.77 -184.45
CA PRO A 914 -26.33 20.00 -185.57
C PRO A 914 -26.77 20.86 -186.81
N THR A 915 -25.82 21.25 -187.71
CA THR A 915 -25.96 22.31 -188.76
C THR A 915 -25.13 22.11 -190.08
N PRO A 916 -25.36 22.88 -191.19
CA PRO A 916 -24.44 22.93 -192.36
C PRO A 916 -24.24 24.28 -193.17
N LYS A 917 -22.96 24.72 -193.36
CA LYS A 917 -22.21 25.38 -194.51
C LYS A 917 -22.90 26.41 -195.51
N PRO A 918 -22.30 27.50 -196.13
CA PRO A 918 -20.86 27.88 -196.40
C PRO A 918 -20.31 29.34 -196.23
N GLU A 919 -18.95 29.43 -196.17
CA GLU A 919 -17.94 30.36 -196.80
C GLU A 919 -17.75 31.88 -196.51
N GLU A 920 -16.51 32.23 -196.09
CA GLU A 920 -15.62 33.42 -196.36
C GLU A 920 -16.03 34.92 -196.11
N PRO A 921 -15.08 35.90 -195.98
CA PRO A 921 -13.70 35.88 -195.44
C PRO A 921 -13.27 37.15 -194.60
N THR A 922 -12.06 37.13 -194.00
CA THR A 922 -11.25 38.27 -193.43
C THR A 922 -11.74 39.06 -192.19
N GLY A 923 -10.81 39.63 -191.37
CA GLY A 923 -11.11 40.68 -190.34
C GLY A 923 -10.29 40.66 -189.02
N PRO A 924 -9.95 41.79 -188.33
CA PRO A 924 -9.05 41.80 -187.13
C PRO A 924 -9.44 42.67 -185.87
N VAL A 925 -8.64 42.52 -184.77
CA VAL A 925 -8.33 43.39 -183.57
C VAL A 925 -9.32 43.73 -182.39
N ASP A 926 -8.83 43.52 -181.13
CA ASP A 926 -8.76 44.36 -179.87
C ASP A 926 -9.99 45.13 -179.25
N PRO A 927 -9.96 45.75 -178.01
CA PRO A 927 -9.33 45.47 -176.67
C PRO A 927 -10.18 45.86 -175.37
N VAL A 928 -9.52 45.98 -174.16
CA VAL A 928 -9.79 46.78 -172.89
C VAL A 928 -10.73 46.35 -171.68
N THR A 929 -10.52 46.99 -170.49
CA THR A 929 -11.03 46.80 -169.06
C THR A 929 -11.05 48.18 -168.28
N PRO A 930 -11.08 48.46 -166.91
CA PRO A 930 -11.03 47.70 -165.60
C PRO A 930 -11.86 48.29 -164.36
N GLU A 931 -11.37 48.17 -163.09
CA GLU A 931 -11.65 48.90 -161.77
C GLU A 931 -12.35 48.20 -160.54
N THR A 932 -12.21 48.73 -159.27
CA THR A 932 -12.07 47.88 -158.01
C THR A 932 -12.82 48.14 -156.63
N PRO A 933 -12.39 48.95 -155.59
CA PRO A 933 -12.33 48.50 -154.14
C PRO A 933 -12.85 49.42 -152.95
N THR A 934 -13.07 48.92 -151.68
CA THR A 934 -12.96 49.63 -150.32
C THR A 934 -13.37 48.80 -149.02
N ASN A 935 -13.20 49.33 -147.77
CA ASN A 935 -13.42 48.76 -146.38
C ASN A 935 -13.45 49.91 -145.27
N PRO A 936 -13.39 49.85 -143.88
CA PRO A 936 -13.44 48.81 -142.76
C PRO A 936 -14.18 49.23 -141.40
N THR A 937 -13.72 48.75 -140.18
CA THR A 937 -13.79 49.31 -138.75
C THR A 937 -14.67 48.65 -137.60
N THR A 938 -14.33 48.88 -136.30
CA THR A 938 -14.89 48.39 -134.96
C THR A 938 -14.53 49.40 -133.79
N PRO A 939 -14.52 49.20 -132.40
CA PRO A 939 -15.00 48.20 -131.37
C PRO A 939 -15.60 48.81 -130.02
N GLN A 940 -15.68 48.10 -128.84
CA GLN A 940 -15.49 48.53 -127.38
C GLN A 940 -16.41 48.07 -126.16
N THR A 941 -15.81 47.40 -125.13
CA THR A 941 -15.69 47.65 -123.62
C THR A 941 -16.87 47.54 -122.52
N PRO A 942 -16.74 47.82 -121.15
CA PRO A 942 -17.16 46.88 -120.02
C PRO A 942 -17.91 47.47 -118.74
N GLN A 943 -18.10 46.72 -117.60
CA GLN A 943 -17.95 47.15 -116.14
C GLN A 943 -18.35 46.11 -115.01
N GLU A 944 -18.31 46.49 -113.71
CA GLU A 944 -18.40 45.75 -112.38
C GLU A 944 -19.10 46.66 -111.27
N PRO A 945 -19.20 46.48 -109.89
CA PRO A 945 -18.59 45.58 -108.85
C PRO A 945 -19.47 45.17 -107.58
N GLU A 946 -18.83 44.77 -106.43
CA GLU A 946 -19.15 44.96 -104.95
C GLU A 946 -20.01 44.01 -104.00
N ASN A 947 -19.33 43.31 -103.05
CA ASN A 947 -19.23 43.43 -101.55
C ASN A 947 -20.41 43.26 -100.47
N VAL A 948 -20.01 42.96 -99.19
CA VAL A 948 -20.67 43.13 -97.83
C VAL A 948 -21.39 41.94 -97.09
N VAL A 949 -21.47 42.01 -95.73
CA VAL A 949 -21.88 40.98 -94.69
C VAL A 949 -22.95 41.53 -93.70
N PRO A 950 -23.82 40.72 -93.03
CA PRO A 950 -24.05 40.90 -91.56
C PRO A 950 -24.51 39.64 -90.73
N HIS A 951 -24.82 39.85 -89.44
CA HIS A 951 -25.25 38.89 -88.37
C HIS A 951 -26.47 39.45 -87.57
N PRO A 952 -27.23 38.64 -86.79
CA PRO A 952 -27.97 39.18 -85.62
C PRO A 952 -28.09 38.27 -84.36
N GLU A 953 -28.40 38.88 -83.20
CA GLU A 953 -28.42 38.30 -81.82
C GLU A 953 -29.83 38.35 -81.13
N THR A 954 -29.89 38.74 -79.84
CA THR A 954 -31.00 39.29 -79.00
C THR A 954 -31.81 38.32 -78.06
N PRO A 955 -32.39 38.78 -76.91
CA PRO A 955 -31.69 38.67 -75.61
C PRO A 955 -32.52 38.18 -74.39
N ALA A 956 -31.86 37.89 -73.25
CA ALA A 956 -32.48 37.78 -71.92
C ALA A 956 -31.50 38.13 -70.77
N THR A 957 -31.99 38.80 -69.71
CA THR A 957 -31.29 39.23 -68.47
C THR A 957 -32.33 39.52 -67.36
N PRO A 958 -31.98 39.79 -66.08
CA PRO A 958 -30.66 39.76 -65.39
C PRO A 958 -30.64 38.59 -64.35
N ASP A 959 -30.23 38.61 -63.07
CA ASP A 959 -29.71 39.58 -62.06
C ASP A 959 -29.12 38.77 -60.87
N THR A 960 -28.21 39.22 -59.98
CA THR A 960 -27.43 40.48 -59.84
C THR A 960 -25.95 40.21 -59.44
N PRO A 961 -25.62 39.45 -58.35
CA PRO A 961 -24.32 39.57 -57.65
C PRO A 961 -23.60 38.20 -57.44
N ASP A 962 -22.45 38.03 -56.76
CA ASP A 962 -21.55 38.96 -56.05
C ASP A 962 -20.05 38.53 -56.16
N THR A 963 -19.16 39.11 -55.34
CA THR A 963 -17.76 39.40 -55.69
C THR A 963 -16.86 39.68 -54.46
N PRO A 964 -15.52 39.91 -54.57
CA PRO A 964 -14.56 39.63 -55.67
C PRO A 964 -13.18 39.00 -55.28
N ALA A 965 -12.61 38.20 -56.21
CA ALA A 965 -11.30 38.31 -56.95
C ALA A 965 -10.08 39.18 -56.44
N PRO A 966 -8.86 39.17 -57.08
CA PRO A 966 -7.97 38.03 -57.44
C PRO A 966 -6.40 38.28 -57.46
N THR A 967 -5.56 37.21 -57.39
CA THR A 967 -4.24 37.02 -58.12
C THR A 967 -3.04 38.01 -57.95
N PRO A 968 -1.81 37.79 -58.54
CA PRO A 968 -0.88 36.65 -58.33
C PRO A 968 0.65 36.97 -58.23
N HIS A 969 1.45 35.97 -57.80
CA HIS A 969 2.88 35.65 -58.11
C HIS A 969 4.12 36.54 -57.74
N ALA A 970 5.14 35.85 -57.19
CA ALA A 970 6.61 35.93 -57.46
C ALA A 970 7.63 36.73 -56.58
N SER A 971 8.21 36.02 -55.59
CA SER A 971 9.68 35.75 -55.42
C SER A 971 10.69 36.68 -54.70
N VAL A 972 11.64 36.03 -53.98
CA VAL A 972 12.98 36.43 -53.43
C VAL A 972 13.10 37.22 -52.10
N ASP A 973 14.13 36.85 -51.31
CA ASP A 973 14.59 37.33 -49.98
C ASP A 973 14.81 38.87 -49.83
N ASN A 974 14.81 39.52 -48.64
CA ASN A 974 15.78 39.30 -47.55
C ASN A 974 15.54 40.09 -46.21
N THR A 975 16.03 39.52 -45.10
CA THR A 975 16.46 40.13 -43.79
C THR A 975 15.76 41.34 -43.09
N LYS A 976 15.41 41.10 -41.81
CA LYS A 976 15.57 41.95 -40.59
C LYS A 976 15.26 43.47 -40.60
N LYS A 977 14.36 43.88 -39.69
CA LYS A 977 14.67 44.92 -38.67
C LYS A 977 13.77 44.86 -37.42
N THR A 978 14.13 45.60 -36.36
CA THR A 978 13.54 45.54 -35.00
C THR A 978 13.58 46.90 -34.28
N LYS A 979 12.92 46.97 -33.11
CA LYS A 979 12.90 48.07 -32.09
C LYS A 979 12.00 49.29 -32.44
N SER A 980 11.25 49.95 -31.53
CA SER A 980 11.21 50.11 -30.05
C SER A 980 11.69 51.50 -29.58
N THR A 981 11.02 52.09 -28.57
CA THR A 981 11.17 53.51 -28.19
C THR A 981 11.35 53.74 -26.67
N THR A 982 12.54 54.25 -26.32
CA THR A 982 12.99 55.28 -25.32
C THR A 982 11.91 56.03 -24.48
N VAL A 983 12.11 56.63 -23.28
CA VAL A 983 13.24 57.41 -22.67
C VAL A 983 13.29 57.40 -21.10
N VAL A 984 14.46 57.73 -20.52
CA VAL A 984 14.89 58.08 -19.10
C VAL A 984 14.28 59.41 -18.54
N PRO A 985 14.55 59.98 -17.30
CA PRO A 985 15.64 59.78 -16.27
C PRO A 985 15.22 59.81 -14.73
N HIS A 986 16.19 60.01 -13.81
CA HIS A 986 16.13 60.00 -12.30
C HIS A 986 15.87 61.37 -11.59
N ALA A 987 15.39 61.39 -10.30
CA ALA A 987 16.04 62.08 -9.12
C ALA A 987 15.23 62.17 -7.77
N THR A 988 15.87 61.79 -6.64
CA THR A 988 15.85 62.26 -5.20
C THR A 988 14.61 62.77 -4.37
N VAL A 989 14.24 61.99 -3.33
CA VAL A 989 14.30 62.25 -1.84
C VAL A 989 13.45 63.33 -1.08
N ALA A 990 12.63 62.85 -0.11
CA ALA A 990 12.17 63.41 1.21
C ALA A 990 11.19 64.63 1.27
N LYS A 991 10.39 64.88 2.35
CA LYS A 991 10.19 64.25 3.69
C LYS A 991 8.78 64.52 4.29
N ASN A 992 8.44 63.81 5.39
CA ASN A 992 7.30 63.96 6.33
C ASN A 992 5.90 63.58 5.78
N THR A 993 5.07 62.74 6.43
CA THR A 993 5.20 61.76 7.55
C THR A 993 4.15 60.63 7.30
N GLU A 994 3.55 59.77 8.18
CA GLU A 994 3.42 59.58 9.64
C GLU A 994 3.04 58.08 9.94
N VAL A 995 2.72 57.72 11.20
CA VAL A 995 2.44 56.33 11.69
C VAL A 995 1.37 56.36 12.82
N PRO A 996 0.85 55.24 13.42
CA PRO A 996 1.41 53.87 13.63
C PRO A 996 0.45 52.66 13.35
N ASP A 997 0.84 51.37 13.46
CA ASP A 997 2.11 50.68 13.09
C ASP A 997 1.91 49.14 12.99
N SER A 998 2.57 48.53 12.00
CA SER A 998 3.64 47.51 12.04
C SER A 998 3.89 46.56 13.26
N PRO A 999 4.77 45.53 13.13
CA PRO A 999 5.29 44.80 11.93
C PRO A 999 4.83 43.30 12.00
N VAL A 1000 5.49 42.18 11.60
CA VAL A 1000 6.79 41.72 11.03
C VAL A 1000 6.51 40.49 10.11
N ARG A 1001 7.48 39.79 9.52
CA ARG A 1001 7.96 39.97 8.12
C ARG A 1001 8.53 38.65 7.56
N THR A 1002 8.61 38.51 6.23
CA THR A 1002 9.02 37.31 5.45
C THR A 1002 10.26 37.54 4.53
N THR A 1003 10.62 36.53 3.70
CA THR A 1003 11.47 36.54 2.46
C THR A 1003 13.02 36.41 2.58
N ASN A 1004 13.81 35.83 1.63
CA ASN A 1004 13.59 34.89 0.48
C ASN A 1004 14.93 34.27 -0.07
N ASN A 1005 14.82 33.34 -1.05
CA ASN A 1005 15.84 32.58 -1.85
C ASN A 1005 16.68 33.46 -2.85
N PRO A 1006 17.62 32.99 -3.76
CA PRO A 1006 18.02 31.62 -4.20
C PRO A 1006 19.52 31.30 -4.61
N GLU A 1007 19.76 30.04 -5.04
CA GLU A 1007 20.70 29.52 -6.09
C GLU A 1007 22.21 29.16 -5.85
N GLU A 1008 22.76 28.33 -6.77
CA GLU A 1008 23.93 27.38 -6.66
C GLU A 1008 25.35 28.01 -6.72
N ASN A 1009 26.48 27.38 -6.27
CA ASN A 1009 27.16 26.23 -6.89
C ASN A 1009 28.50 25.80 -6.17
N THR A 1010 28.98 24.57 -6.38
CA THR A 1010 30.36 24.00 -6.14
C THR A 1010 30.97 23.79 -4.72
N LEU A 1011 31.79 22.73 -4.61
CA LEU A 1011 32.73 22.30 -3.53
C LEU A 1011 34.19 22.79 -3.83
N PRO A 1012 35.18 22.84 -2.89
CA PRO A 1012 35.54 21.80 -1.89
C PRO A 1012 36.05 22.30 -0.48
N GLN A 1013 36.78 21.45 0.26
CA GLN A 1013 37.27 21.55 1.67
C GLN A 1013 38.23 22.74 1.95
N THR A 1014 38.36 23.36 3.16
CA THR A 1014 39.00 22.87 4.42
C THR A 1014 38.96 23.91 5.59
N GLY A 1015 38.95 23.49 6.88
CA GLY A 1015 39.25 24.29 8.11
C GLY A 1015 38.08 25.10 8.71
N GLU A 1016 37.69 25.01 10.01
CA GLU A 1016 38.31 25.17 11.36
C GLU A 1016 38.12 26.59 11.99
N ASP A 1017 38.04 26.76 13.33
CA ASP A 1017 38.42 25.86 14.45
C ASP A 1017 37.31 25.41 15.46
N ASP A 1018 37.15 26.04 16.63
CA ASP A 1018 36.73 25.36 17.89
C ASP A 1018 35.65 26.08 18.73
N THR A 1019 34.62 25.36 19.18
CA THR A 1019 33.97 25.63 20.49
C THR A 1019 33.61 24.34 21.26
N THR A 1020 34.46 24.00 22.23
CA THR A 1020 34.19 23.17 23.44
C THR A 1020 33.83 21.69 23.20
N LYS A 1021 34.63 20.65 23.56
CA LYS A 1021 35.44 20.35 24.78
C LYS A 1021 34.60 20.36 26.07
N ALA A 1022 34.73 19.44 27.03
CA ALA A 1022 35.67 18.34 27.30
C ALA A 1022 35.06 17.43 28.42
N THR A 1023 35.52 16.24 28.83
CA THR A 1023 36.49 15.24 28.33
C THR A 1023 36.26 13.94 29.15
N VAL A 1024 36.52 12.75 28.59
CA VAL A 1024 36.57 11.48 29.34
C VAL A 1024 38.01 10.93 29.36
N ALA A 1025 38.57 10.67 30.54
CA ALA A 1025 39.75 9.80 30.70
C ALA A 1025 40.00 9.34 32.17
N GLY A 1026 39.63 8.09 32.46
CA GLY A 1026 40.44 7.13 33.22
C GLY A 1026 40.74 7.31 34.72
N ALA A 1027 40.26 6.35 35.52
CA ALA A 1027 41.05 5.66 36.55
C ALA A 1027 40.53 4.22 36.71
N ALA A 1028 41.37 3.30 37.18
CA ALA A 1028 41.00 1.91 37.50
C ALA A 1028 41.17 1.66 39.01
N ILE A 1029 40.75 0.48 39.53
CA ILE A 1029 41.43 -0.37 40.55
C ILE A 1029 40.44 -1.34 41.25
N ASN A 1030 40.73 -2.66 41.21
CA ASN A 1030 40.31 -3.79 42.09
C ASN A 1030 38.78 -4.04 42.32
N LEU A 1031 38.24 -5.22 42.68
CA LEU A 1031 38.76 -6.48 43.26
C LEU A 1031 38.09 -7.74 42.63
N ILE A 1032 38.83 -8.87 42.65
CA ILE A 1032 38.48 -10.21 43.21
C ILE A 1032 36.97 -10.56 43.20
N SER A 1033 36.53 -11.58 42.43
CA SER A 1033 36.73 -12.98 42.86
C SER A 1033 37.13 -13.99 41.76
N LEU A 1034 36.61 -15.24 41.84
CA LEU A 1034 37.47 -16.43 41.82
C LEU A 1034 36.70 -17.75 41.63
N LEU A 1035 37.41 -18.82 41.20
CA LEU A 1035 36.98 -20.24 41.04
C LEU A 1035 35.93 -20.51 39.93
N GLY A 1036 36.07 -21.51 39.06
CA GLY A 1036 37.23 -22.39 38.80
C GLY A 1036 36.92 -23.56 37.84
N LEU A 1037 37.98 -24.14 37.24
CA LEU A 1037 38.00 -25.39 36.42
C LEU A 1037 37.27 -25.33 35.04
N SER A 1038 37.70 -25.99 33.96
CA SER A 1038 38.95 -26.75 33.68
C SER A 1038 39.29 -26.73 32.17
N GLY A 1039 40.54 -27.00 31.78
CA GLY A 1039 40.94 -27.08 30.35
C GLY A 1039 42.45 -27.19 30.10
N TYR A 1040 42.95 -28.39 29.78
CA TYR A 1040 44.38 -28.69 29.63
C TYR A 1040 44.79 -28.69 28.14
N GLY A 1041 45.63 -27.74 27.65
CA GLY A 1041 45.66 -27.45 26.20
C GLY A 1041 46.92 -26.86 25.52
N LYS A 1042 48.14 -27.33 25.82
CA LYS A 1042 49.41 -27.09 25.05
C LYS A 1042 49.95 -25.63 24.95
N ARG A 1043 51.25 -25.50 24.63
CA ARG A 1043 52.03 -24.24 24.55
C ARG A 1043 52.66 -24.04 23.15
N LYS A 1044 52.99 -22.78 22.79
CA LYS A 1044 53.83 -22.31 21.64
C LYS A 1044 53.16 -22.45 20.25
N ARG A 1045 53.34 -21.57 19.24
CA ARG A 1045 54.33 -20.49 19.01
C ARG A 1045 53.92 -19.60 17.81
N ARG A 1046 54.47 -18.37 17.70
CA ARG A 1046 54.39 -17.41 16.54
C ARG A 1046 53.01 -16.74 16.39
N LYS A 1047 52.87 -15.45 16.03
CA LYS A 1047 53.38 -14.65 14.89
C LYS A 1047 52.86 -15.19 13.54
N ASN A 1048 52.24 -14.39 12.67
CA ASN A 1048 52.09 -12.91 12.69
C ASN A 1048 50.78 -12.43 13.32
#